data_AF-A0A9P9MVZ0-F1
#
_entry.id   AF-A0A9P9MVZ0-F1
#
_cell.length_a   1.000
_cell.length_b   1.000
_cell.length_c   1.000
_cell.angle_alpha   90.00
_cell.angle_beta   90.00
_cell.angle_gamma   90.00
#
_symmetry.space_group_name_H-M   'P 1'
#
loop_
_entity.id
_entity.type
_entity.pdbx_description
1 polymer ?
#
loop_
_entity_poly.entity_id
_entity_poly.type
_entity_poly.pdbx_seq_one_letter_code
_entity_poly.pdbx_strand_id
1 'polypeptide(L)'
;MDPKPPTYTSSKSVSRSTTSRDEVRLMAEEMLRASLTRSSHGSTSTSVTSSTATSPPARSLDSELPPSYRRSTPALPSSSRSPIAPNPADLLSRARNPGAGRPPVVGSESITRDSLTRDKASRSVTSDAGSSWSSWTSSSSSSTATVTAADAKARVRHLQREVEKAQADVSPRSERTGSLFREACSTDLLFLIDTTGSMYSYIKAAKEQVQSIVSDIKATFLNEAEVRVAVVSYKDHGDYPNIEFLDFTPSAERVSEFLGRLDADGGRDTPEDVLGGVNQALNASWKQQTRCIIHIADAPPHGAGVLHDLGSSSDDYPSPGSEPHHLTYEPLIKKLIQLKVNYALLRVNALTDRMALAFGKVYSASGAGVKLLSSNTYCSQVKDGLGSTTLGASTLQADLQFEEMELGITYSHLRHLVVKTVSTSVTRTAGRMSLALGTTPKLSVASGKGKSRGMATDLSSIREDGSSGGSIKEPSLEKGPPQWNRPGWLDETLVVEGFCPDMVLQTANSLNEMMHSDDNIKLSVTQLTIHARSKPFAAGSVRLASYARTSASTSKFVVKSFKDGSKMLAHIAEDMRIQALCKSFALEFNGLLNIEPPIDFIVTTCLQSKAKDGEEADCLSLEPYIDGEYVKYNSNSMFVKEDLPGEPDTFNQIAQAFSHFTFERSWGHFLVNDLQGVGHLLTDPSIQTRDPERFNLAVTNLGDAGFKFFFAVHECNSFCHKLELKSNREMLATGTFEFRERWPTIEPTVCCSNKLCRSIIRLADSQESTNFPGHHWCGACWPQLQSSTTRWICSAPGPDHEFEVSKFFYESQGQLTPRRCAEHTERDRSVSSAAAVGGSVWGRLKAGGPKRSISGRAW
;
A
#
# COMPACT_ATOMS: atom_id res chain seq x y z
N MET A 1 -53.52 -6.18 13.73
CA MET A 1 -54.05 -4.79 13.80
C MET A 1 -52.82 -3.90 13.86
N ASP A 2 -52.29 -3.51 12.70
CA ASP A 2 -50.90 -3.08 12.57
C ASP A 2 -50.82 -1.81 11.70
N PRO A 3 -50.21 -0.72 12.20
CA PRO A 3 -50.15 0.53 11.46
C PRO A 3 -49.11 0.47 10.33
N LYS A 4 -49.49 0.91 9.13
CA LYS A 4 -48.56 1.10 8.01
C LYS A 4 -47.59 2.26 8.29
N PRO A 5 -46.33 2.20 7.79
CA PRO A 5 -45.45 3.36 7.81
C PRO A 5 -45.99 4.48 6.91
N PRO A 6 -45.78 5.77 7.25
CA PRO A 6 -46.25 6.90 6.46
C PRO A 6 -45.41 7.11 5.19
N THR A 7 -46.07 7.43 4.09
CA THR A 7 -45.46 7.76 2.79
C THR A 7 -44.92 9.20 2.77
N TYR A 8 -43.69 9.41 2.29
CA TYR A 8 -43.16 10.74 2.04
C TYR A 8 -43.84 11.41 0.84
N THR A 9 -44.49 12.55 1.07
CA THR A 9 -45.15 13.35 0.02
C THR A 9 -44.20 14.41 -0.54
N SER A 10 -43.99 14.39 -1.86
CA SER A 10 -43.36 15.48 -2.60
C SER A 10 -44.30 16.70 -2.73
N SER A 11 -43.80 17.93 -2.57
CA SER A 11 -43.65 18.85 -3.73
C SER A 11 -43.39 20.32 -3.36
N LYS A 12 -42.89 21.07 -4.37
CA LYS A 12 -43.02 22.53 -4.59
C LYS A 12 -42.20 23.51 -3.73
N SER A 13 -41.05 23.88 -4.29
CA SER A 13 -40.73 25.26 -4.74
C SER A 13 -41.33 26.46 -3.98
N VAL A 14 -40.46 27.26 -3.35
CA VAL A 14 -40.75 28.65 -2.96
C VAL A 14 -39.82 29.59 -3.75
N SER A 15 -40.36 30.73 -4.18
CA SER A 15 -39.68 31.73 -5.03
C SER A 15 -38.65 32.56 -4.27
N ARG A 16 -37.55 32.93 -4.94
CA ARG A 16 -36.54 33.86 -4.41
C ARG A 16 -37.11 35.26 -4.20
N SER A 17 -37.07 35.77 -2.98
CA SER A 17 -37.10 37.21 -2.67
C SER A 17 -35.68 37.76 -2.61
N THR A 18 -35.40 38.86 -3.32
CA THR A 18 -34.08 39.52 -3.30
C THR A 18 -34.01 40.57 -2.19
N THR A 19 -33.70 40.16 -0.96
CA THR A 19 -33.31 41.08 0.11
C THR A 19 -32.00 41.78 -0.23
N SER A 20 -31.89 43.07 0.05
CA SER A 20 -30.71 43.86 -0.31
C SER A 20 -29.55 43.63 0.67
N ARG A 21 -28.33 43.87 0.20
CA ARG A 21 -27.11 43.64 0.99
C ARG A 21 -26.96 44.61 2.17
N ASP A 22 -27.65 45.75 2.11
CA ASP A 22 -27.57 46.80 3.13
C ASP A 22 -28.58 46.59 4.27
N GLU A 23 -29.73 45.94 4.02
CA GLU A 23 -30.67 45.53 5.09
C GLU A 23 -30.04 44.51 6.05
N VAL A 24 -29.30 43.53 5.51
CA VAL A 24 -28.54 42.54 6.30
C VAL A 24 -27.46 43.22 7.15
N ARG A 25 -26.89 44.32 6.64
CA ARG A 25 -25.89 45.11 7.37
C ARG A 25 -26.51 45.92 8.51
N LEU A 26 -27.67 46.55 8.28
CA LEU A 26 -28.39 47.29 9.31
C LEU A 26 -28.79 46.39 10.49
N MET A 27 -29.32 45.18 10.22
CA MET A 27 -29.62 44.21 11.29
C MET A 27 -28.38 43.83 12.12
N ALA A 28 -27.21 43.66 11.48
CA ALA A 28 -25.97 43.36 12.18
C ALA A 28 -25.47 44.53 13.06
N GLU A 29 -25.57 45.76 12.57
CA GLU A 29 -25.19 46.98 13.33
C GLU A 29 -26.18 47.30 14.48
N GLU A 30 -27.42 46.81 14.41
CA GLU A 30 -28.42 46.90 15.49
C GLU A 30 -28.19 45.85 16.59
N MET A 31 -27.92 44.57 16.24
CA MET A 31 -27.55 43.52 17.20
C MET A 31 -26.25 43.85 17.97
N LEU A 32 -25.30 44.56 17.34
CA LEU A 32 -24.08 45.03 17.98
C LEU A 32 -24.34 46.15 19.02
N ARG A 33 -25.36 47.00 18.83
CA ARG A 33 -25.76 48.00 19.85
C ARG A 33 -26.40 47.35 21.07
N ALA A 34 -27.24 46.33 20.87
CA ALA A 34 -27.92 45.63 21.97
C ALA A 34 -26.94 44.97 22.97
N SER A 35 -25.75 44.57 22.51
CA SER A 35 -24.75 43.87 23.32
C SER A 35 -23.89 44.77 24.22
N LEU A 36 -23.98 46.10 24.11
CA LEU A 36 -23.06 47.05 24.79
C LEU A 36 -23.68 47.81 25.97
N THR A 37 -24.89 47.47 26.41
CA THR A 37 -25.62 48.21 27.47
C THR A 37 -26.01 47.37 28.68
N ARG A 38 -25.06 46.65 29.31
CA ARG A 38 -25.20 46.17 30.70
C ARG A 38 -23.86 45.82 31.36
N SER A 39 -23.59 46.42 32.52
CA SER A 39 -22.48 46.06 33.42
C SER A 39 -22.73 46.53 34.86
N SER A 40 -21.89 46.06 35.79
CA SER A 40 -21.78 46.44 37.22
C SER A 40 -22.77 45.83 38.23
N HIS A 41 -22.33 45.84 39.50
CA HIS A 41 -22.80 45.10 40.69
C HIS A 41 -22.54 43.58 40.66
N GLY A 42 -22.08 42.92 41.74
CA GLY A 42 -21.60 43.45 43.03
C GLY A 42 -21.00 42.34 43.92
N SER A 43 -20.07 42.70 44.81
CA SER A 43 -19.22 41.75 45.58
C SER A 43 -19.83 41.27 46.90
N THR A 44 -19.40 40.10 47.41
CA THR A 44 -19.15 39.85 48.86
C THR A 44 -18.35 38.55 49.09
N SER A 45 -17.85 38.33 50.31
CA SER A 45 -16.81 37.34 50.65
C SER A 45 -16.93 36.80 52.08
N THR A 46 -16.39 35.61 52.37
CA THR A 46 -15.71 35.31 53.66
C THR A 46 -14.80 34.07 53.60
N SER A 47 -13.85 33.98 54.56
CA SER A 47 -12.84 32.92 54.79
C SER A 47 -13.23 32.04 56.02
N VAL A 48 -12.48 31.09 56.59
CA VAL A 48 -11.02 30.74 56.65
C VAL A 48 -10.84 29.18 56.70
N THR A 49 -9.83 28.44 57.21
CA THR A 49 -8.66 28.68 58.13
C THR A 49 -7.57 27.59 57.96
N SER A 50 -6.28 27.96 58.12
CA SER A 50 -5.13 27.35 58.86
C SER A 50 -5.10 25.85 59.29
N SER A 51 -3.96 25.16 59.49
CA SER A 51 -2.49 25.42 59.41
C SER A 51 -1.76 24.03 59.47
N THR A 52 -0.45 23.82 59.28
CA THR A 52 0.80 24.39 59.88
C THR A 52 2.04 24.23 58.99
N ALA A 53 3.19 24.82 59.38
CA ALA A 53 4.43 24.84 58.58
C ALA A 53 5.72 24.89 59.44
N THR A 54 6.88 24.56 58.85
CA THR A 54 8.23 24.90 59.36
C THR A 54 9.24 25.06 58.22
N SER A 55 10.34 25.80 58.42
CA SER A 55 11.35 26.12 57.39
C SER A 55 12.79 26.24 57.98
N PRO A 56 13.75 27.03 57.46
CA PRO A 56 15.00 26.54 56.85
C PRO A 56 16.26 26.85 57.71
N PRO A 57 17.48 26.78 57.13
CA PRO A 57 18.15 28.05 56.76
C PRO A 57 19.01 27.97 55.46
N ALA A 58 19.68 29.07 55.09
CA ALA A 58 20.53 29.19 53.89
C ALA A 58 21.70 30.21 54.07
N ARG A 59 22.76 30.08 53.23
CA ARG A 59 23.83 31.04 52.81
C ARG A 59 24.85 30.22 51.96
N SER A 60 25.18 30.51 50.69
CA SER A 60 25.88 31.67 50.06
C SER A 60 27.35 31.79 50.48
N LEU A 61 28.34 32.04 49.60
CA LEU A 61 28.32 32.44 48.18
C LEU A 61 28.85 31.27 47.28
N ASP A 62 29.63 31.35 46.17
CA ASP A 62 30.29 32.43 45.41
C ASP A 62 30.58 32.02 43.92
N SER A 63 31.54 32.70 43.27
CA SER A 63 31.81 32.81 41.82
C SER A 63 32.88 31.83 41.26
N GLU A 64 32.74 31.38 40.01
CA GLU A 64 33.74 31.50 38.90
C GLU A 64 33.38 30.70 37.61
N LEU A 65 34.00 31.06 36.47
CA LEU A 65 33.97 30.36 35.18
C LEU A 65 35.25 29.53 34.99
N PRO A 66 35.16 28.30 34.44
CA PRO A 66 36.05 27.94 33.31
C PRO A 66 35.41 26.88 32.36
N PRO A 67 36.13 26.25 31.40
CA PRO A 67 36.66 26.92 30.21
C PRO A 67 36.36 26.15 28.89
N SER A 68 36.57 26.80 27.75
CA SER A 68 36.63 26.14 26.44
C SER A 68 38.02 25.53 26.16
N TYR A 69 38.12 24.29 25.65
CA TYR A 69 39.02 23.94 24.52
C TYR A 69 38.98 22.46 24.05
N ARG A 70 39.34 22.28 22.75
CA ARG A 70 39.99 21.11 22.11
C ARG A 70 39.35 19.72 22.25
N ARG A 71 38.69 19.29 21.16
CA ARG A 71 38.67 17.88 20.73
C ARG A 71 40.06 17.51 20.18
N SER A 72 40.64 16.41 20.66
CA SER A 72 41.94 15.88 20.20
C SER A 72 41.77 14.70 19.23
N THR A 73 42.66 14.60 18.24
CA THR A 73 42.72 13.50 17.26
C THR A 73 43.93 12.59 17.51
N PRO A 74 43.80 11.26 17.43
CA PRO A 74 44.94 10.36 17.20
C PRO A 74 45.52 10.54 15.78
N ALA A 75 46.79 10.21 15.58
CA ALA A 75 47.51 10.41 14.32
C ALA A 75 47.86 9.11 13.58
N LEU A 76 48.10 9.24 12.27
CA LEU A 76 48.59 8.20 11.36
C LEU A 76 50.10 7.95 11.50
N PRO A 77 50.58 6.75 11.10
CA PRO A 77 51.90 6.59 10.47
C PRO A 77 51.87 6.97 8.98
N SER A 78 52.98 7.51 8.50
CA SER A 78 53.20 8.06 7.15
C SER A 78 53.48 6.94 6.10
N SER A 79 53.61 7.19 4.78
CA SER A 79 54.38 8.26 4.16
C SER A 79 54.29 8.41 2.62
N SER A 80 54.35 9.68 2.17
CA SER A 80 54.90 10.14 0.87
C SER A 80 54.15 9.73 -0.43
N ARG A 81 54.26 10.45 -1.56
CA ARG A 81 55.00 11.68 -1.89
C ARG A 81 54.28 12.43 -3.03
N SER A 82 54.25 13.76 -2.99
CA SER A 82 53.79 14.67 -4.07
C SER A 82 55.00 15.42 -4.68
N PRO A 83 54.87 16.38 -5.63
CA PRO A 83 53.69 16.87 -6.37
C PRO A 83 53.98 17.11 -7.89
N ILE A 84 53.15 17.98 -8.52
CA ILE A 84 53.39 18.78 -9.75
C ILE A 84 52.90 18.19 -11.10
N ALA A 85 52.13 19.02 -11.82
CA ALA A 85 51.78 18.90 -13.24
C ALA A 85 52.46 20.04 -14.04
N PRO A 86 52.54 19.96 -15.37
CA PRO A 86 51.75 20.92 -16.15
C PRO A 86 51.24 20.42 -17.53
N ASN A 87 50.42 21.26 -18.18
CA ASN A 87 50.13 21.32 -19.62
C ASN A 87 51.30 22.04 -20.37
N PRO A 88 51.35 22.24 -21.72
CA PRO A 88 50.33 22.04 -22.77
C PRO A 88 50.80 21.48 -24.16
N ALA A 89 49.84 21.37 -25.10
CA ALA A 89 49.89 21.68 -26.56
C ALA A 89 50.80 20.93 -27.60
N ASP A 90 50.21 20.77 -28.81
CA ASP A 90 50.79 20.84 -30.18
C ASP A 90 51.86 19.83 -30.68
N LEU A 91 51.99 19.51 -31.98
CA LEU A 91 51.06 19.39 -33.15
C LEU A 91 51.81 18.71 -34.35
N LEU A 92 51.11 18.38 -35.46
CA LEU A 92 51.62 17.83 -36.75
C LEU A 92 52.13 16.35 -36.69
N SER A 93 52.20 15.53 -37.76
CA SER A 93 52.07 15.67 -39.24
C SER A 93 51.52 14.37 -39.89
N ARG A 94 50.67 14.38 -40.96
CA ARG A 94 51.00 14.35 -42.43
C ARG A 94 51.79 13.07 -42.86
N ALA A 95 51.49 12.25 -43.87
CA ALA A 95 50.50 12.16 -44.98
C ALA A 95 50.22 10.64 -45.30
N ARG A 96 49.62 10.11 -46.40
CA ARG A 96 49.40 10.54 -47.81
C ARG A 96 48.38 9.59 -48.52
N ASN A 97 47.67 10.07 -49.55
CA ASN A 97 46.82 9.26 -50.48
C ASN A 97 47.58 8.88 -51.77
N PRO A 98 47.14 7.88 -52.60
CA PRO A 98 46.37 8.22 -53.83
C PRO A 98 45.43 7.14 -54.47
N GLY A 99 44.30 7.62 -55.07
CA GLY A 99 43.63 7.04 -56.27
C GLY A 99 42.70 5.81 -56.12
N ALA A 100 41.83 5.46 -57.08
CA ALA A 100 41.18 6.21 -58.20
C ALA A 100 40.03 5.38 -58.83
N GLY A 101 38.97 5.99 -59.41
CA GLY A 101 37.98 5.29 -60.27
C GLY A 101 36.52 5.84 -60.28
N ARG A 102 35.83 5.81 -61.44
CA ARG A 102 34.42 6.24 -61.69
C ARG A 102 33.98 5.87 -63.13
N PRO A 103 32.71 6.10 -63.57
CA PRO A 103 31.41 5.45 -63.30
C PRO A 103 31.05 4.36 -64.36
N PRO A 104 29.77 3.94 -64.54
CA PRO A 104 28.88 4.60 -65.54
C PRO A 104 27.40 4.81 -65.08
N VAL A 105 26.49 5.15 -66.01
CA VAL A 105 25.11 5.68 -65.79
C VAL A 105 24.15 5.20 -66.93
N VAL A 106 22.82 5.49 -66.84
CA VAL A 106 21.70 5.28 -67.83
C VAL A 106 20.97 3.93 -67.67
N GLY A 107 19.64 3.77 -67.80
CA GLY A 107 18.47 4.67 -68.05
C GLY A 107 17.16 3.95 -67.61
N SER A 108 15.98 4.58 -67.35
CA SER A 108 15.02 5.33 -68.21
C SER A 108 13.75 4.50 -68.57
N GLU A 109 12.56 5.14 -68.55
CA GLU A 109 11.24 4.66 -69.07
C GLU A 109 10.46 3.55 -68.29
N SER A 110 9.14 3.31 -68.50
CA SER A 110 7.98 4.22 -68.69
C SER A 110 6.59 3.50 -68.55
N ILE A 111 5.52 4.28 -68.31
CA ILE A 111 4.08 4.13 -68.73
C ILE A 111 3.33 2.76 -68.61
N THR A 112 2.30 2.73 -67.72
CA THR A 112 0.88 2.22 -67.83
C THR A 112 0.37 1.88 -66.41
N ARG A 113 -0.87 2.10 -65.93
CA ARG A 113 -2.20 2.58 -66.40
C ARG A 113 -3.25 1.49 -66.71
N ASP A 114 -4.39 1.58 -65.99
CA ASP A 114 -5.66 0.83 -66.12
C ASP A 114 -5.55 -0.71 -65.85
N SER A 115 -6.58 -1.47 -65.43
CA SER A 115 -8.02 -1.21 -65.30
C SER A 115 -8.66 -1.75 -64.01
N LEU A 116 -9.77 -1.11 -63.66
CA LEU A 116 -10.91 -1.61 -62.87
C LEU A 116 -11.31 -3.07 -63.17
N THR A 117 -11.72 -3.81 -62.14
CA THR A 117 -12.94 -4.64 -62.19
C THR A 117 -13.72 -4.53 -60.87
N ARG A 118 -15.00 -4.87 -60.91
CA ARG A 118 -16.00 -4.67 -59.85
C ARG A 118 -17.04 -5.78 -59.97
N ASP A 119 -17.35 -6.52 -58.90
CA ASP A 119 -18.76 -6.79 -58.57
C ASP A 119 -19.05 -7.46 -57.21
N LYS A 120 -20.23 -7.10 -56.70
CA LYS A 120 -21.21 -7.90 -55.93
C LYS A 120 -20.79 -8.64 -54.65
N ALA A 121 -21.20 -8.02 -53.54
CA ALA A 121 -21.43 -8.68 -52.26
C ALA A 121 -22.53 -9.77 -52.32
N SER A 122 -22.49 -10.68 -51.36
CA SER A 122 -23.66 -11.42 -50.87
C SER A 122 -23.66 -11.39 -49.33
N ARG A 123 -24.83 -11.21 -48.70
CA ARG A 123 -24.97 -11.13 -47.23
C ARG A 123 -25.30 -12.51 -46.67
N SER A 124 -24.61 -12.89 -45.60
CA SER A 124 -25.11 -13.79 -44.54
C SER A 124 -25.08 -13.04 -43.21
N VAL A 125 -25.94 -13.43 -42.27
CA VAL A 125 -26.01 -12.83 -40.92
C VAL A 125 -25.71 -13.92 -39.91
N THR A 126 -24.62 -13.74 -39.16
CA THR A 126 -24.23 -14.55 -38.00
C THR A 126 -23.78 -13.62 -36.88
N SER A 127 -23.88 -14.07 -35.64
CA SER A 127 -23.70 -13.25 -34.44
C SER A 127 -22.23 -13.15 -34.00
N ASP A 128 -21.54 -12.09 -34.37
CA ASP A 128 -20.17 -11.82 -33.91
C ASP A 128 -20.15 -11.13 -32.55
N ALA A 129 -19.74 -11.88 -31.52
CA ALA A 129 -19.21 -11.35 -30.26
C ALA A 129 -17.67 -11.39 -30.31
N GLY A 130 -17.07 -10.67 -31.26
CA GLY A 130 -15.63 -10.76 -31.56
C GLY A 130 -14.96 -9.44 -31.95
N SER A 131 -13.85 -9.12 -31.26
CA SER A 131 -12.68 -8.33 -31.71
C SER A 131 -12.87 -7.22 -32.77
N SER A 132 -13.67 -6.19 -32.47
CA SER A 132 -13.76 -4.94 -33.26
C SER A 132 -12.51 -4.02 -33.21
N TRP A 133 -11.32 -4.60 -33.02
CA TRP A 133 -10.02 -3.90 -33.07
C TRP A 133 -9.32 -4.07 -34.44
N SER A 134 -9.64 -5.14 -35.16
CA SER A 134 -8.99 -5.55 -36.41
C SER A 134 -9.18 -4.59 -37.60
N SER A 135 -10.17 -3.70 -37.55
CA SER A 135 -10.54 -2.83 -38.69
C SER A 135 -9.58 -1.66 -38.96
N TRP A 136 -8.61 -1.37 -38.09
CA TRP A 136 -7.72 -0.18 -38.21
C TRP A 136 -6.29 -0.49 -38.66
N THR A 137 -5.93 -1.75 -38.91
CA THR A 137 -4.60 -2.14 -39.43
C THR A 137 -4.44 -1.92 -40.94
N SER A 138 -5.55 -1.73 -41.67
CA SER A 138 -5.56 -1.55 -43.14
C SER A 138 -5.19 -0.12 -43.56
N SER A 139 -3.92 0.25 -43.35
CA SER A 139 -3.27 1.42 -43.97
C SER A 139 -1.79 1.12 -44.18
N SER A 140 -1.51 0.39 -45.25
CA SER A 140 -0.18 -0.12 -45.60
C SER A 140 0.74 0.97 -46.15
N SER A 141 1.28 1.81 -45.27
CA SER A 141 2.42 2.69 -45.58
C SER A 141 3.37 2.82 -44.40
N SER A 142 4.68 2.72 -44.66
CA SER A 142 5.71 3.02 -43.67
C SER A 142 5.80 4.53 -43.45
N SER A 143 4.95 5.03 -42.54
CA SER A 143 4.84 6.45 -42.23
C SER A 143 4.99 6.70 -40.72
N THR A 144 6.04 7.42 -40.34
CA THR A 144 6.22 7.98 -39.00
C THR A 144 5.27 9.18 -38.81
N ALA A 145 3.96 8.91 -38.82
CA ALA A 145 2.92 9.92 -38.65
C ALA A 145 2.79 10.30 -37.17
N THR A 146 2.81 11.59 -36.88
CA THR A 146 2.45 12.13 -35.56
C THR A 146 0.97 11.90 -35.29
N VAL A 147 0.63 11.31 -34.16
CA VAL A 147 -0.77 11.08 -33.72
C VAL A 147 -1.49 12.42 -33.64
N THR A 148 -2.63 12.59 -34.34
CA THR A 148 -3.36 13.85 -34.30
C THR A 148 -4.13 14.00 -32.98
N ALA A 149 -4.51 15.25 -32.64
CA ALA A 149 -5.35 15.50 -31.47
C ALA A 149 -6.74 14.83 -31.56
N ALA A 150 -7.23 14.55 -32.78
CA ALA A 150 -8.47 13.81 -33.00
C ALA A 150 -8.28 12.31 -32.69
N ASP A 151 -7.21 11.71 -33.19
CA ASP A 151 -6.89 10.29 -32.96
C ASP A 151 -6.61 10.02 -31.48
N ALA A 152 -5.84 10.89 -30.82
CA ALA A 152 -5.57 10.80 -29.40
C ALA A 152 -6.87 10.80 -28.57
N LYS A 153 -7.81 11.71 -28.90
CA LYS A 153 -9.13 11.80 -28.26
C LYS A 153 -10.02 10.60 -28.56
N ALA A 154 -9.93 10.02 -29.76
CA ALA A 154 -10.64 8.79 -30.12
C ALA A 154 -10.12 7.58 -29.32
N ARG A 155 -8.78 7.45 -29.17
CA ARG A 155 -8.12 6.39 -28.41
C ARG A 155 -8.45 6.44 -26.92
N VAL A 156 -8.43 7.62 -26.30
CA VAL A 156 -8.82 7.78 -24.87
C VAL A 156 -10.29 7.38 -24.66
N ARG A 157 -11.18 7.77 -25.58
CA ARG A 157 -12.60 7.33 -25.55
C ARG A 157 -12.79 5.83 -25.79
N HIS A 158 -11.89 5.17 -26.52
CA HIS A 158 -11.92 3.72 -26.67
C HIS A 158 -11.53 3.03 -25.37
N LEU A 159 -10.45 3.48 -24.71
CA LEU A 159 -10.03 2.95 -23.41
C LEU A 159 -11.13 3.13 -22.35
N GLN A 160 -11.79 4.30 -22.34
CA GLN A 160 -12.90 4.59 -21.42
C GLN A 160 -14.02 3.54 -21.54
N ARG A 161 -14.47 3.20 -22.75
CA ARG A 161 -15.48 2.15 -22.98
C ARG A 161 -15.04 0.75 -22.56
N GLU A 162 -13.77 0.41 -22.78
CA GLU A 162 -13.23 -0.88 -22.36
C GLU A 162 -13.14 -0.99 -20.83
N VAL A 163 -12.92 0.13 -20.12
CA VAL A 163 -13.03 0.20 -18.66
C VAL A 163 -14.49 0.10 -18.20
N GLU A 164 -15.41 0.88 -18.79
CA GLU A 164 -16.85 0.83 -18.48
C GLU A 164 -17.42 -0.58 -18.65
N LYS A 165 -17.06 -1.26 -19.75
CA LYS A 165 -17.42 -2.66 -20.01
C LYS A 165 -16.85 -3.61 -18.97
N ALA A 166 -15.53 -3.55 -18.72
CA ALA A 166 -14.89 -4.42 -17.72
C ALA A 166 -15.47 -4.20 -16.31
N GLN A 167 -15.87 -2.98 -15.96
CA GLN A 167 -16.51 -2.65 -14.68
C GLN A 167 -17.94 -3.21 -14.58
N ALA A 168 -18.67 -3.31 -15.70
CA ALA A 168 -19.99 -3.93 -15.77
C ALA A 168 -19.96 -5.47 -15.67
N ASP A 169 -18.87 -6.11 -16.10
CA ASP A 169 -18.65 -7.56 -15.98
C ASP A 169 -18.28 -8.00 -14.53
N VAL A 170 -18.09 -7.06 -13.60
CA VAL A 170 -17.61 -7.32 -12.22
C VAL A 170 -18.72 -7.16 -11.18
N SER A 171 -18.93 -8.19 -10.35
CA SER A 171 -19.95 -8.23 -9.29
C SER A 171 -19.89 -7.03 -8.32
N PRO A 172 -21.05 -6.55 -7.80
CA PRO A 172 -21.10 -5.40 -6.91
C PRO A 172 -20.13 -5.46 -5.74
N ARG A 173 -19.40 -4.37 -5.51
CA ARG A 173 -18.35 -4.29 -4.49
C ARG A 173 -18.91 -4.47 -3.07
N SER A 174 -20.13 -3.99 -2.82
CA SER A 174 -20.86 -4.16 -1.56
C SER A 174 -21.18 -5.62 -1.22
N GLU A 175 -21.47 -6.47 -2.21
CA GLU A 175 -21.69 -7.91 -2.01
C GLU A 175 -20.38 -8.63 -1.68
N ARG A 176 -19.26 -8.16 -2.24
CA ARG A 176 -17.91 -8.72 -2.01
C ARG A 176 -17.31 -8.32 -0.66
N THR A 177 -17.59 -7.11 -0.15
CA THR A 177 -16.87 -6.57 1.02
C THR A 177 -17.76 -6.19 2.21
N GLY A 178 -19.09 -6.22 2.07
CA GLY A 178 -20.04 -5.64 3.03
C GLY A 178 -20.03 -6.23 4.44
N SER A 179 -19.50 -7.44 4.63
CA SER A 179 -19.30 -8.06 5.95
C SER A 179 -17.83 -8.31 6.30
N LEU A 180 -16.88 -7.99 5.40
CA LEU A 180 -15.47 -8.36 5.49
C LEU A 180 -14.80 -7.91 6.79
N PHE A 181 -15.03 -6.66 7.22
CA PHE A 181 -14.50 -6.15 8.49
C PHE A 181 -15.03 -6.94 9.68
N ARG A 182 -16.37 -7.08 9.78
CA ARG A 182 -17.02 -7.81 10.88
C ARG A 182 -16.54 -9.25 10.96
N GLU A 183 -16.47 -9.96 9.83
CA GLU A 183 -16.09 -11.36 9.79
C GLU A 183 -14.60 -11.57 10.10
N ALA A 184 -13.72 -10.71 9.57
CA ALA A 184 -12.30 -10.78 9.88
C ALA A 184 -11.98 -10.38 11.34
N CYS A 185 -12.70 -9.43 11.93
CA CYS A 185 -12.51 -9.02 13.32
C CYS A 185 -13.24 -9.94 14.34
N SER A 186 -14.24 -10.71 13.92
CA SER A 186 -14.93 -11.66 14.81
C SER A 186 -13.95 -12.76 15.22
N THR A 187 -13.80 -12.92 16.53
CA THR A 187 -12.65 -13.58 17.14
C THR A 187 -13.10 -14.61 18.16
N ASP A 188 -12.57 -15.83 18.01
CA ASP A 188 -12.52 -16.83 19.07
C ASP A 188 -11.15 -16.76 19.75
N LEU A 189 -11.14 -16.33 21.01
CA LEU A 189 -9.95 -16.23 21.87
C LEU A 189 -10.02 -17.31 22.94
N LEU A 190 -9.09 -18.27 22.93
CA LEU A 190 -8.97 -19.29 23.98
C LEU A 190 -7.76 -18.97 24.85
N PHE A 191 -7.97 -18.80 26.15
CA PHE A 191 -6.88 -18.81 27.12
C PHE A 191 -6.57 -20.25 27.51
N LEU A 192 -5.32 -20.66 27.36
CA LEU A 192 -4.79 -21.94 27.83
C LEU A 192 -3.86 -21.62 29.00
N ILE A 193 -4.22 -22.02 30.22
CA ILE A 193 -3.61 -21.49 31.45
C ILE A 193 -3.09 -22.63 32.33
N ASP A 194 -1.81 -22.58 32.64
CA ASP A 194 -1.19 -23.35 33.72
C ASP A 194 -1.76 -22.89 35.08
N THR A 195 -2.28 -23.82 35.88
CA THR A 195 -2.98 -23.51 37.15
C THR A 195 -2.33 -24.07 38.41
N THR A 196 -1.04 -24.38 38.35
CA THR A 196 -0.23 -24.76 39.52
C THR A 196 0.00 -23.60 40.51
N GLY A 197 0.57 -23.91 41.68
CA GLY A 197 0.79 -22.92 42.75
C GLY A 197 1.72 -21.75 42.40
N SER A 198 2.66 -21.91 41.47
CA SER A 198 3.53 -20.83 40.96
C SER A 198 2.71 -19.75 40.22
N MET A 199 1.67 -20.17 39.50
CA MET A 199 0.90 -19.34 38.58
C MET A 199 -0.12 -18.42 39.25
N TYR A 200 -0.30 -18.49 40.57
CA TYR A 200 -1.26 -17.69 41.36
C TYR A 200 -1.28 -16.19 41.01
N SER A 201 -0.10 -15.58 40.82
CA SER A 201 0.04 -14.15 40.52
C SER A 201 -0.50 -13.78 39.13
N TYR A 202 -0.29 -14.64 38.12
CA TYR A 202 -0.73 -14.47 36.75
C TYR A 202 -2.22 -14.80 36.59
N ILE A 203 -2.70 -15.83 37.28
CA ILE A 203 -4.14 -16.17 37.33
C ILE A 203 -4.91 -15.03 37.99
N LYS A 204 -4.40 -14.46 39.09
CA LYS A 204 -4.98 -13.25 39.70
C LYS A 204 -5.00 -12.06 38.72
N ALA A 205 -3.93 -11.83 37.98
CA ALA A 205 -3.89 -10.78 36.94
C ALA A 205 -4.98 -11.00 35.86
N ALA A 206 -5.19 -12.24 35.42
CA ALA A 206 -6.26 -12.58 34.48
C ALA A 206 -7.66 -12.34 35.07
N LYS A 207 -7.92 -12.77 36.33
CA LYS A 207 -9.17 -12.50 37.06
C LYS A 207 -9.50 -11.00 37.09
N GLU A 208 -8.50 -10.15 37.35
CA GLU A 208 -8.66 -8.69 37.48
C GLU A 208 -8.77 -7.94 36.13
N GLN A 209 -8.17 -8.45 35.04
CA GLN A 209 -8.10 -7.71 33.76
C GLN A 209 -9.03 -8.21 32.65
N VAL A 210 -9.62 -9.41 32.76
CA VAL A 210 -10.37 -10.03 31.65
C VAL A 210 -11.51 -9.17 31.08
N GLN A 211 -12.25 -8.45 31.93
CA GLN A 211 -13.34 -7.57 31.48
C GLN A 211 -12.81 -6.38 30.66
N SER A 212 -11.73 -5.76 31.12
CA SER A 212 -11.02 -4.69 30.42
C SER A 212 -10.47 -5.15 29.07
N ILE A 213 -9.88 -6.35 29.03
CA ILE A 213 -9.35 -6.97 27.80
C ILE A 213 -10.46 -7.18 26.77
N VAL A 214 -11.59 -7.79 27.17
CA VAL A 214 -12.72 -8.01 26.25
C VAL A 214 -13.35 -6.69 25.79
N SER A 215 -13.40 -5.68 26.67
CA SER A 215 -13.87 -4.33 26.32
C SER A 215 -12.95 -3.65 25.30
N ASP A 216 -11.63 -3.72 25.47
CA ASP A 216 -10.65 -3.12 24.55
C ASP A 216 -10.69 -3.77 23.17
N ILE A 217 -10.80 -5.10 23.09
CA ILE A 217 -10.91 -5.82 21.80
C ILE A 217 -12.19 -5.39 21.07
N LYS A 218 -13.33 -5.33 21.77
CA LYS A 218 -14.62 -4.86 21.21
C LYS A 218 -14.52 -3.41 20.73
N ALA A 219 -13.95 -2.50 21.53
CA ALA A 219 -13.78 -1.09 21.16
C ALA A 219 -12.79 -0.88 19.99
N THR A 220 -11.72 -1.67 19.92
CA THR A 220 -10.76 -1.67 18.80
C THR A 220 -11.45 -2.07 17.49
N PHE A 221 -12.35 -3.06 17.55
CA PHE A 221 -13.14 -3.53 16.41
C PHE A 221 -14.52 -2.84 16.28
N LEU A 222 -14.59 -1.56 16.67
CA LEU A 222 -15.72 -0.65 16.48
C LEU A 222 -17.05 -1.12 17.12
N ASN A 223 -17.00 -2.11 18.02
CA ASN A 223 -18.14 -2.87 18.55
C ASN A 223 -18.99 -3.61 17.50
N GLU A 224 -18.50 -3.80 16.27
CA GLU A 224 -19.21 -4.54 15.22
C GLU A 224 -18.98 -6.05 15.28
N ALA A 225 -17.84 -6.48 15.85
CA ALA A 225 -17.36 -7.87 15.82
C ALA A 225 -17.85 -8.74 17.00
N GLU A 226 -18.13 -10.02 16.73
CA GLU A 226 -18.43 -11.00 17.78
C GLU A 226 -17.12 -11.53 18.37
N VAL A 227 -16.82 -11.13 19.61
CA VAL A 227 -15.69 -11.66 20.40
C VAL A 227 -16.24 -12.70 21.37
N ARG A 228 -15.81 -13.95 21.24
CA ARG A 228 -16.08 -15.02 22.20
C ARG A 228 -14.79 -15.46 22.88
N VAL A 229 -14.87 -15.77 24.17
CA VAL A 229 -13.74 -16.21 24.98
C VAL A 229 -14.00 -17.60 25.55
N ALA A 230 -13.01 -18.48 25.44
CA ALA A 230 -12.94 -19.77 26.11
C ALA A 230 -11.75 -19.80 27.09
N VAL A 231 -11.80 -20.68 28.08
CA VAL A 231 -10.69 -20.93 29.01
C VAL A 231 -10.50 -22.43 29.17
N VAL A 232 -9.28 -22.92 28.95
CA VAL A 232 -8.82 -24.23 29.40
C VAL A 232 -7.77 -23.98 30.46
N SER A 233 -7.96 -24.53 31.65
CA SER A 233 -6.90 -24.63 32.66
C SER A 233 -6.43 -26.06 32.79
N TYR A 234 -5.14 -26.24 33.07
CA TYR A 234 -4.53 -27.55 33.31
C TYR A 234 -3.54 -27.51 34.50
N LYS A 235 -3.20 -28.70 34.99
CA LYS A 235 -2.17 -29.03 36.00
C LYS A 235 -1.53 -30.38 35.61
N ASP A 236 -0.59 -30.90 36.37
CA ASP A 236 -0.13 -32.29 36.26
C ASP A 236 -1.29 -33.30 36.44
N HIS A 237 -1.06 -34.53 36.01
CA HIS A 237 -1.97 -35.68 36.13
C HIS A 237 -2.24 -36.10 37.59
N GLY A 238 -1.34 -35.77 38.54
CA GLY A 238 -1.50 -36.04 39.97
C GLY A 238 -2.44 -35.08 40.70
N ASP A 239 -2.65 -33.87 40.17
CA ASP A 239 -3.47 -32.82 40.79
C ASP A 239 -4.93 -32.87 40.34
N TYR A 240 -5.85 -32.42 41.20
CA TYR A 240 -7.29 -32.48 40.92
C TYR A 240 -8.02 -31.15 41.24
N PRO A 241 -8.79 -30.58 40.29
CA PRO A 241 -9.01 -31.04 38.92
C PRO A 241 -7.79 -30.82 38.01
N ASN A 242 -7.37 -31.88 37.30
CA ASN A 242 -6.25 -31.85 36.35
C ASN A 242 -6.54 -30.96 35.12
N ILE A 243 -7.78 -30.94 34.61
CA ILE A 243 -8.23 -30.03 33.56
C ILE A 243 -9.61 -29.45 33.92
N GLU A 244 -9.77 -28.13 33.78
CA GLU A 244 -11.10 -27.49 33.76
C GLU A 244 -11.32 -26.72 32.44
N PHE A 245 -12.60 -26.58 32.05
CA PHE A 245 -12.95 -26.00 30.75
C PHE A 245 -14.21 -25.12 30.79
N LEU A 246 -14.06 -23.91 30.22
CA LEU A 246 -15.15 -23.03 29.78
C LEU A 246 -15.13 -22.93 28.26
N ASP A 247 -16.15 -23.47 27.61
CA ASP A 247 -16.36 -23.29 26.17
C ASP A 247 -16.79 -21.85 25.80
N PHE A 248 -16.59 -21.47 24.54
CA PHE A 248 -16.68 -20.11 24.02
C PHE A 248 -17.98 -19.35 24.39
N THR A 249 -17.83 -18.31 25.22
CA THR A 249 -18.90 -17.41 25.66
C THR A 249 -18.63 -15.96 25.22
N PRO A 250 -19.66 -15.19 24.79
CA PRO A 250 -19.55 -13.75 24.52
C PRO A 250 -19.68 -12.86 25.77
N SER A 251 -20.14 -13.44 26.89
CA SER A 251 -20.23 -12.81 28.22
C SER A 251 -18.87 -12.84 28.90
N ALA A 252 -18.34 -11.66 29.25
CA ALA A 252 -17.09 -11.52 29.99
C ALA A 252 -17.28 -11.82 31.50
N GLU A 253 -18.50 -11.67 31.98
CA GLU A 253 -18.95 -11.96 33.34
C GLU A 253 -18.76 -13.46 33.63
N ARG A 254 -19.27 -14.32 32.75
CA ARG A 254 -19.11 -15.79 32.86
C ARG A 254 -17.64 -16.24 32.80
N VAL A 255 -16.77 -15.53 32.06
CA VAL A 255 -15.33 -15.79 32.08
C VAL A 255 -14.70 -15.36 33.39
N SER A 256 -15.08 -14.19 33.91
CA SER A 256 -14.63 -13.65 35.20
C SER A 256 -15.07 -14.55 36.36
N GLU A 257 -16.30 -15.10 36.33
CA GLU A 257 -16.79 -16.12 37.26
C GLU A 257 -16.03 -17.46 37.16
N PHE A 258 -15.72 -17.91 35.94
CA PHE A 258 -14.95 -19.13 35.73
C PHE A 258 -13.52 -18.99 36.26
N LEU A 259 -12.78 -17.98 35.80
CA LEU A 259 -11.45 -17.62 36.30
C LEU A 259 -11.50 -17.38 37.81
N GLY A 260 -12.57 -16.77 38.32
CA GLY A 260 -12.81 -16.54 39.74
C GLY A 260 -12.65 -17.81 40.58
N ARG A 261 -13.15 -18.94 40.11
CA ARG A 261 -13.13 -20.25 40.79
C ARG A 261 -11.86 -21.08 40.59
N LEU A 262 -10.97 -20.69 39.67
CA LEU A 262 -9.70 -21.40 39.47
C LEU A 262 -8.78 -21.16 40.67
N ASP A 263 -8.50 -22.20 41.44
CA ASP A 263 -7.56 -22.16 42.56
C ASP A 263 -6.19 -22.70 42.15
N ALA A 264 -5.17 -21.91 42.48
CA ALA A 264 -3.78 -22.15 42.12
C ALA A 264 -3.09 -22.96 43.23
N ASP A 265 -3.28 -24.27 43.15
CA ASP A 265 -2.65 -25.28 44.00
C ASP A 265 -2.16 -26.46 43.13
N GLY A 266 -1.42 -27.39 43.74
CA GLY A 266 -0.68 -28.40 43.02
C GLY A 266 0.73 -27.94 42.59
N GLY A 267 1.36 -28.71 41.71
CA GLY A 267 2.69 -28.42 41.14
C GLY A 267 3.83 -28.50 42.18
N ARG A 268 4.18 -29.70 42.64
CA ARG A 268 5.42 -29.94 43.43
C ARG A 268 6.61 -30.35 42.56
N ASP A 269 6.29 -30.75 41.35
CA ASP A 269 7.09 -31.34 40.30
C ASP A 269 7.01 -30.42 39.07
N THR A 270 7.77 -30.76 38.03
CA THR A 270 7.56 -30.26 36.66
C THR A 270 8.16 -31.33 35.75
N PRO A 271 7.48 -31.86 34.72
CA PRO A 271 6.53 -31.15 33.84
C PRO A 271 5.03 -31.28 34.21
N GLU A 272 4.16 -30.72 33.35
CA GLU A 272 2.68 -30.66 33.51
C GLU A 272 1.94 -31.30 32.32
N ASP A 273 0.62 -31.54 32.46
CA ASP A 273 -0.26 -32.01 31.36
C ASP A 273 -0.68 -30.89 30.37
N VAL A 274 0.32 -30.20 29.82
CA VAL A 274 0.11 -29.21 28.74
C VAL A 274 -0.54 -29.87 27.51
N LEU A 275 -0.26 -31.15 27.24
CA LEU A 275 -0.79 -31.83 26.05
C LEU A 275 -2.28 -32.17 26.19
N GLY A 276 -2.73 -32.57 27.38
CA GLY A 276 -4.14 -32.70 27.73
C GLY A 276 -4.87 -31.36 27.63
N GLY A 277 -4.26 -30.28 28.14
CA GLY A 277 -4.78 -28.91 27.96
C GLY A 277 -4.93 -28.51 26.47
N VAL A 278 -3.92 -28.76 25.64
CA VAL A 278 -3.99 -28.53 24.18
C VAL A 278 -5.05 -29.44 23.52
N ASN A 279 -5.16 -30.69 23.95
CA ASN A 279 -6.15 -31.64 23.44
C ASN A 279 -7.58 -31.22 23.82
N GLN A 280 -7.79 -30.62 25.00
CA GLN A 280 -9.08 -30.04 25.37
C GLN A 280 -9.38 -28.75 24.59
N ALA A 281 -8.38 -27.92 24.30
CA ALA A 281 -8.54 -26.75 23.44
C ALA A 281 -8.96 -27.11 21.99
N LEU A 282 -8.60 -28.30 21.49
CA LEU A 282 -9.09 -28.83 20.20
C LEU A 282 -10.58 -29.21 20.22
N ASN A 283 -11.15 -29.51 21.40
CA ASN A 283 -12.55 -29.90 21.57
C ASN A 283 -13.51 -28.71 21.76
N ALA A 284 -12.99 -27.47 21.81
CA ALA A 284 -13.78 -26.25 21.98
C ALA A 284 -14.60 -25.89 20.72
N SER A 285 -15.70 -25.14 20.88
CA SER A 285 -16.67 -24.84 19.81
C SER A 285 -16.23 -23.75 18.82
N TRP A 286 -15.03 -23.86 18.26
CA TRP A 286 -14.46 -22.92 17.27
C TRP A 286 -15.42 -22.64 16.11
N LYS A 287 -15.73 -21.35 15.88
CA LYS A 287 -16.77 -20.83 14.97
C LYS A 287 -16.25 -19.72 14.06
N GLN A 288 -15.49 -18.77 14.62
CA GLN A 288 -15.14 -17.51 13.95
C GLN A 288 -14.00 -17.65 12.93
N GLN A 289 -13.71 -16.59 12.18
CA GLN A 289 -12.64 -16.57 11.17
C GLN A 289 -11.25 -16.29 11.77
N THR A 290 -11.17 -15.37 12.75
CA THR A 290 -9.98 -15.24 13.60
C THR A 290 -10.10 -16.19 14.78
N ARG A 291 -9.03 -16.96 14.99
CA ARG A 291 -8.90 -17.95 16.05
C ARG A 291 -7.52 -17.80 16.65
N CYS A 292 -7.43 -17.64 17.97
CA CYS A 292 -6.17 -17.57 18.68
C CYS A 292 -6.20 -18.31 20.01
N ILE A 293 -5.08 -18.96 20.32
CA ILE A 293 -4.75 -19.45 21.66
C ILE A 293 -3.74 -18.49 22.28
N ILE A 294 -4.00 -18.07 23.50
CA ILE A 294 -3.02 -17.39 24.37
C ILE A 294 -2.69 -18.37 25.50
N HIS A 295 -1.53 -18.99 25.37
CA HIS A 295 -1.00 -19.97 26.31
C HIS A 295 -0.14 -19.26 27.34
N ILE A 296 -0.47 -19.38 28.62
CA ILE A 296 0.25 -18.79 29.74
C ILE A 296 0.75 -19.93 30.62
N ALA A 297 2.07 -20.10 30.72
CA ALA A 297 2.69 -21.22 31.41
C ALA A 297 4.08 -20.87 31.93
N ASP A 298 4.46 -21.49 33.05
CA ASP A 298 5.82 -21.47 33.60
C ASP A 298 6.47 -22.86 33.68
N ALA A 299 5.70 -23.93 33.50
CA ALA A 299 6.20 -25.29 33.32
C ALA A 299 5.98 -25.84 31.88
N PRO A 300 6.80 -26.83 31.43
CA PRO A 300 6.69 -27.45 30.11
C PRO A 300 5.82 -28.73 30.12
N PRO A 301 5.59 -29.38 28.97
CA PRO A 301 4.94 -30.70 28.88
C PRO A 301 5.91 -31.85 29.16
N HIS A 302 5.37 -33.00 29.60
CA HIS A 302 6.11 -34.27 29.70
C HIS A 302 6.78 -34.69 28.38
N GLY A 303 7.94 -35.34 28.47
CA GLY A 303 8.70 -35.84 27.32
C GLY A 303 10.12 -35.30 27.26
N ALA A 304 10.93 -35.69 28.24
CA ALA A 304 12.31 -35.26 28.43
C ALA A 304 13.18 -35.37 27.16
N GLY A 305 14.01 -34.36 26.93
CA GLY A 305 14.90 -34.26 25.77
C GLY A 305 14.22 -33.92 24.44
N VAL A 306 12.88 -33.97 24.36
CA VAL A 306 12.10 -33.54 23.18
C VAL A 306 11.31 -32.26 23.46
N LEU A 307 10.63 -32.17 24.61
CA LEU A 307 9.77 -31.03 24.98
C LEU A 307 10.35 -30.15 26.10
N HIS A 308 11.26 -30.67 26.93
CA HIS A 308 12.00 -29.94 27.96
C HIS A 308 13.39 -30.53 28.24
N ASP A 309 14.21 -29.81 29.01
CA ASP A 309 15.62 -30.14 29.34
C ASP A 309 15.83 -30.53 30.81
N LEU A 310 14.74 -30.82 31.54
CA LEU A 310 14.83 -31.32 32.91
C LEU A 310 15.43 -32.74 32.91
N GLY A 311 16.12 -33.10 33.99
CA GLY A 311 16.66 -34.45 34.14
C GLY A 311 15.54 -35.50 34.20
N SER A 312 15.78 -36.69 33.66
CA SER A 312 14.79 -37.79 33.57
C SER A 312 14.37 -38.40 34.91
N SER A 313 14.79 -37.82 36.04
CA SER A 313 14.33 -38.11 37.41
C SER A 313 13.44 -36.99 37.97
N SER A 314 13.03 -36.04 37.14
CA SER A 314 12.09 -34.95 37.46
C SER A 314 10.79 -35.04 36.66
N ASP A 315 10.76 -35.88 35.61
CA ASP A 315 9.59 -36.17 34.79
C ASP A 315 9.20 -37.63 35.00
N ASP A 316 8.00 -37.88 35.54
CA ASP A 316 7.44 -39.22 35.74
C ASP A 316 7.03 -39.88 34.41
N TYR A 317 6.88 -39.10 33.34
CA TYR A 317 6.53 -39.57 31.99
C TYR A 317 7.60 -39.17 30.94
N PRO A 318 8.89 -39.53 31.14
CA PRO A 318 10.03 -38.96 30.41
C PRO A 318 10.15 -39.39 28.95
N SER A 319 9.28 -40.28 28.46
CA SER A 319 9.23 -40.66 27.05
C SER A 319 8.06 -39.94 26.35
N PRO A 320 8.24 -39.31 25.19
CA PRO A 320 7.13 -38.69 24.47
C PRO A 320 5.98 -39.68 24.22
N GLY A 321 4.81 -39.41 24.79
CA GLY A 321 3.64 -40.30 24.74
C GLY A 321 3.57 -41.39 25.83
N SER A 322 4.43 -41.38 26.86
CA SER A 322 4.26 -42.24 28.04
C SER A 322 3.30 -41.68 29.10
N GLU A 323 2.83 -40.44 28.95
CA GLU A 323 1.83 -39.86 29.86
C GLU A 323 0.46 -40.57 29.75
N PRO A 324 -0.42 -40.49 30.77
CA PRO A 324 -1.64 -41.29 30.90
C PRO A 324 -2.64 -41.25 29.72
N HIS A 325 -2.66 -40.17 28.93
CA HIS A 325 -3.51 -40.00 27.75
C HIS A 325 -2.84 -40.48 26.43
N HIS A 326 -1.54 -40.82 26.48
CA HIS A 326 -0.70 -41.29 25.36
C HIS A 326 -0.63 -40.31 24.17
N LEU A 327 -0.71 -39.01 24.46
CA LEU A 327 -0.66 -37.90 23.52
C LEU A 327 0.78 -37.60 23.08
N THR A 328 0.89 -37.03 21.88
CA THR A 328 2.13 -36.45 21.37
C THR A 328 1.83 -35.07 20.80
N TYR A 329 2.80 -34.16 20.85
CA TYR A 329 2.57 -32.77 20.46
C TYR A 329 2.29 -32.62 18.95
N GLU A 330 2.99 -33.35 18.07
CA GLU A 330 2.87 -33.15 16.63
C GLU A 330 1.44 -33.29 16.09
N PRO A 331 0.67 -34.37 16.38
CA PRO A 331 -0.70 -34.49 15.87
C PRO A 331 -1.64 -33.42 16.44
N LEU A 332 -1.41 -32.97 17.67
CA LEU A 332 -2.21 -31.92 18.32
C LEU A 332 -1.97 -30.56 17.66
N ILE A 333 -0.71 -30.16 17.51
CA ILE A 333 -0.35 -28.90 16.84
C ILE A 333 -0.75 -28.91 15.35
N LYS A 334 -0.62 -30.05 14.66
CA LYS A 334 -1.11 -30.22 13.27
C LYS A 334 -2.63 -30.03 13.17
N LYS A 335 -3.43 -30.47 14.15
CA LYS A 335 -4.88 -30.19 14.22
C LYS A 335 -5.18 -28.70 14.48
N LEU A 336 -4.43 -28.01 15.35
CA LEU A 336 -4.59 -26.56 15.55
C LEU A 336 -4.33 -25.76 14.26
N ILE A 337 -3.31 -26.16 13.50
CA ILE A 337 -2.97 -25.57 12.20
C ILE A 337 -4.09 -25.82 11.16
N GLN A 338 -4.66 -27.03 11.14
CA GLN A 338 -5.85 -27.35 10.32
C GLN A 338 -7.08 -26.52 10.72
N LEU A 339 -7.28 -26.28 12.01
CA LEU A 339 -8.31 -25.36 12.53
C LEU A 339 -7.99 -23.88 12.28
N LYS A 340 -6.86 -23.54 11.65
CA LYS A 340 -6.38 -22.18 11.37
C LYS A 340 -6.24 -21.31 12.62
N VAL A 341 -5.78 -21.91 13.73
CA VAL A 341 -5.50 -21.23 15.00
C VAL A 341 -4.13 -20.55 14.96
N ASN A 342 -4.05 -19.31 15.45
CA ASN A 342 -2.79 -18.63 15.77
C ASN A 342 -2.40 -18.91 17.23
N TYR A 343 -1.13 -19.09 17.52
CA TYR A 343 -0.66 -19.46 18.86
C TYR A 343 0.27 -18.38 19.42
N ALA A 344 -0.03 -17.87 20.62
CA ALA A 344 0.88 -17.03 21.38
C ALA A 344 1.23 -17.71 22.71
N LEU A 345 2.51 -17.94 22.95
CA LEU A 345 3.04 -18.41 24.22
C LEU A 345 3.56 -17.22 25.02
N LEU A 346 2.91 -16.93 26.15
CA LEU A 346 3.34 -15.91 27.11
C LEU A 346 4.30 -16.56 28.10
N ARG A 347 5.59 -16.55 27.74
CA ARG A 347 6.70 -17.18 28.48
C ARG A 347 6.89 -16.48 29.83
N VAL A 348 6.79 -17.25 30.91
CA VAL A 348 7.13 -16.80 32.27
C VAL A 348 8.62 -17.01 32.58
N ASN A 349 9.18 -18.16 32.22
CA ASN A 349 10.57 -18.52 32.51
C ASN A 349 11.19 -19.37 31.36
N ALA A 350 12.44 -19.83 31.52
CA ALA A 350 13.17 -20.55 30.47
C ALA A 350 12.84 -22.06 30.34
N LEU A 351 12.08 -22.67 31.25
CA LEU A 351 11.73 -24.09 31.19
C LEU A 351 10.88 -24.44 29.96
N THR A 352 10.07 -23.47 29.50
CA THR A 352 9.25 -23.58 28.29
C THR A 352 10.01 -23.40 26.97
N ASP A 353 11.31 -23.06 27.00
CA ASP A 353 12.09 -22.71 25.78
C ASP A 353 12.01 -23.80 24.69
N ARG A 354 12.13 -25.07 25.10
CA ARG A 354 12.10 -26.22 24.21
C ARG A 354 10.70 -26.58 23.73
N MET A 355 9.66 -26.35 24.54
CA MET A 355 8.27 -26.45 24.10
C MET A 355 7.99 -25.43 22.98
N ALA A 356 8.41 -24.18 23.17
CA ALA A 356 8.27 -23.12 22.18
C ALA A 356 8.97 -23.47 20.85
N LEU A 357 10.17 -24.04 20.94
CA LEU A 357 10.91 -24.58 19.80
C LEU A 357 10.15 -25.71 19.08
N ALA A 358 9.66 -26.70 19.84
CA ALA A 358 9.00 -27.89 19.29
C ALA A 358 7.69 -27.51 18.57
N PHE A 359 6.84 -26.71 19.22
CA PHE A 359 5.57 -26.25 18.63
C PHE A 359 5.85 -25.33 17.44
N GLY A 360 6.82 -24.40 17.57
CA GLY A 360 7.27 -23.54 16.49
C GLY A 360 7.77 -24.31 15.26
N LYS A 361 8.53 -25.41 15.43
CA LYS A 361 8.99 -26.25 14.30
C LYS A 361 7.82 -26.85 13.51
N VAL A 362 6.72 -27.25 14.17
CA VAL A 362 5.52 -27.81 13.49
C VAL A 362 4.73 -26.71 12.75
N TYR A 363 4.64 -25.51 13.32
CA TYR A 363 4.07 -24.35 12.64
C TYR A 363 4.91 -23.94 11.41
N SER A 364 6.24 -23.83 11.55
CA SER A 364 7.17 -23.51 10.46
C SER A 364 7.08 -24.52 9.30
N ALA A 365 7.04 -25.81 9.62
CA ALA A 365 6.86 -26.89 8.63
C ALA A 365 5.52 -26.84 7.87
N SER A 366 4.57 -26.01 8.33
CA SER A 366 3.27 -25.76 7.69
C SER A 366 3.20 -24.38 7.02
N GLY A 367 4.35 -23.71 6.81
CA GLY A 367 4.43 -22.39 6.20
C GLY A 367 3.99 -21.23 7.11
N ALA A 368 3.78 -21.47 8.41
CA ALA A 368 3.38 -20.43 9.37
C ALA A 368 4.56 -19.56 9.82
N GLY A 369 4.28 -18.32 10.21
CA GLY A 369 5.30 -17.38 10.69
C GLY A 369 5.67 -17.69 12.13
N VAL A 370 6.93 -17.97 12.41
CA VAL A 370 7.40 -18.36 13.76
C VAL A 370 8.36 -17.31 14.30
N LYS A 371 8.07 -16.83 15.51
CA LYS A 371 8.87 -15.85 16.23
C LYS A 371 9.13 -16.35 17.65
N LEU A 372 10.38 -16.67 17.95
CA LEU A 372 10.87 -16.92 19.31
C LEU A 372 11.59 -15.68 19.86
N LEU A 373 11.62 -15.53 21.18
CA LEU A 373 12.36 -14.49 21.87
C LEU A 373 13.87 -14.64 21.63
N SER A 374 14.61 -13.53 21.65
CA SER A 374 16.08 -13.57 21.61
C SER A 374 16.71 -14.14 22.88
N SER A 375 15.94 -14.21 23.98
CA SER A 375 16.28 -14.84 25.26
C SER A 375 15.89 -16.31 25.36
N ASN A 376 15.25 -16.89 24.34
CA ASN A 376 15.00 -18.33 24.25
C ASN A 376 16.28 -19.04 23.77
N THR A 377 16.70 -20.04 24.55
CA THR A 377 17.92 -20.84 24.38
C THR A 377 18.07 -21.46 23.00
N TYR A 378 16.96 -21.70 22.29
CA TYR A 378 16.90 -22.38 20.99
C TYR A 378 16.49 -21.48 19.82
N CYS A 379 16.42 -20.16 20.01
CA CYS A 379 16.00 -19.17 19.00
C CYS A 379 16.80 -19.26 17.67
N SER A 380 18.06 -19.69 17.71
CA SER A 380 18.89 -19.94 16.51
C SER A 380 18.37 -21.09 15.64
N GLN A 381 17.91 -22.19 16.24
CA GLN A 381 17.49 -23.39 15.51
C GLN A 381 16.24 -23.19 14.63
N VAL A 382 15.46 -22.12 14.85
CA VAL A 382 14.36 -21.73 13.95
C VAL A 382 14.89 -20.91 12.76
N LYS A 383 15.96 -20.13 12.96
CA LYS A 383 16.60 -19.30 11.93
C LYS A 383 17.44 -20.15 10.97
N ASP A 384 18.16 -21.16 11.46
CA ASP A 384 18.99 -22.03 10.62
C ASP A 384 18.17 -22.90 9.65
N GLY A 385 16.85 -23.03 9.87
CA GLY A 385 15.90 -23.66 8.94
C GLY A 385 15.39 -22.75 7.83
N LEU A 386 15.65 -21.44 7.88
CA LEU A 386 15.14 -20.46 6.92
C LEU A 386 16.28 -19.52 6.47
N GLY A 387 16.77 -19.73 5.25
CA GLY A 387 17.90 -18.97 4.69
C GLY A 387 17.70 -17.45 4.78
N SER A 388 18.51 -16.80 5.62
CA SER A 388 18.49 -15.38 6.02
C SER A 388 17.71 -14.44 5.10
N THR A 389 16.39 -14.37 5.33
CA THR A 389 15.52 -13.48 4.57
C THR A 389 15.37 -12.16 5.33
N THR A 390 15.99 -11.09 4.82
CA THR A 390 15.80 -9.72 5.32
C THR A 390 14.33 -9.33 5.24
N LEU A 391 13.86 -8.40 6.07
CA LEU A 391 12.44 -8.04 6.23
C LEU A 391 11.84 -7.21 5.07
N GLY A 392 12.42 -7.29 3.88
CA GLY A 392 11.98 -6.60 2.67
C GLY A 392 11.71 -7.54 1.49
N ALA A 393 10.82 -7.10 0.60
CA ALA A 393 10.38 -7.78 -0.63
C ALA A 393 9.53 -9.07 -0.47
N SER A 394 8.21 -8.87 -0.36
CA SER A 394 7.14 -9.70 -0.96
C SER A 394 7.08 -11.23 -0.76
N THR A 395 7.81 -11.83 0.19
CA THR A 395 7.51 -13.20 0.64
C THR A 395 6.06 -13.24 1.15
N LEU A 396 5.28 -14.22 0.69
CA LEU A 396 3.87 -14.39 1.07
C LEU A 396 3.74 -14.34 2.61
N GLN A 397 2.95 -13.38 3.12
CA GLN A 397 2.73 -13.26 4.56
C GLN A 397 2.07 -14.54 5.07
N ALA A 398 2.78 -15.27 5.93
CA ALA A 398 2.35 -16.55 6.45
C ALA A 398 0.94 -16.48 7.07
N ASP A 399 0.09 -17.39 6.61
CA ASP A 399 -1.37 -17.43 6.85
C ASP A 399 -1.75 -17.61 8.33
N LEU A 400 -0.79 -18.08 9.13
CA LEU A 400 -0.86 -18.39 10.56
C LEU A 400 0.44 -17.97 11.28
N GLN A 401 0.40 -17.96 12.61
CA GLN A 401 1.52 -17.58 13.45
C GLN A 401 1.70 -18.46 14.69
N PHE A 402 2.98 -18.68 15.05
CA PHE A 402 3.41 -19.03 16.39
C PHE A 402 4.32 -17.90 16.92
N GLU A 403 3.96 -17.28 18.05
CA GLU A 403 4.76 -16.23 18.68
C GLU A 403 5.02 -16.51 20.16
N GLU A 404 6.28 -16.42 20.56
CA GLU A 404 6.69 -16.38 21.95
C GLU A 404 6.86 -14.92 22.39
N MET A 405 6.26 -14.57 23.53
CA MET A 405 6.29 -13.22 24.10
C MET A 405 6.63 -13.30 25.59
N GLU A 406 7.41 -12.36 26.10
CA GLU A 406 7.80 -12.35 27.52
C GLU A 406 6.68 -11.75 28.39
N LEU A 407 6.23 -12.51 29.39
CA LEU A 407 5.18 -12.08 30.31
C LEU A 407 5.73 -11.13 31.37
N GLY A 408 5.87 -9.86 30.97
CA GLY A 408 6.38 -8.79 31.82
C GLY A 408 5.59 -8.58 33.11
N ILE A 409 6.30 -8.09 34.13
CA ILE A 409 5.91 -8.06 35.56
C ILE A 409 4.74 -7.12 35.94
N THR A 410 3.90 -6.66 35.00
CA THR A 410 2.81 -5.70 35.26
C THR A 410 1.49 -6.09 34.59
N TYR A 411 0.38 -5.84 35.28
CA TYR A 411 -0.96 -6.23 34.82
C TYR A 411 -1.39 -5.52 33.51
N SER A 412 -0.92 -4.29 33.28
CA SER A 412 -1.12 -3.55 32.02
C SER A 412 -0.41 -4.20 30.84
N HIS A 413 0.74 -4.85 31.06
CA HIS A 413 1.49 -5.55 30.00
C HIS A 413 0.72 -6.77 29.49
N LEU A 414 0.15 -7.60 30.37
CA LEU A 414 -0.72 -8.71 29.95
C LEU A 414 -1.90 -8.23 29.09
N ARG A 415 -2.59 -7.17 29.51
CA ARG A 415 -3.70 -6.57 28.75
C ARG A 415 -3.27 -6.11 27.36
N HIS A 416 -2.14 -5.41 27.26
CA HIS A 416 -1.56 -4.96 26.00
C HIS A 416 -1.12 -6.12 25.09
N LEU A 417 -0.46 -7.15 25.65
CA LEU A 417 -0.06 -8.35 24.91
C LEU A 417 -1.27 -9.04 24.27
N VAL A 418 -2.35 -9.27 25.03
CA VAL A 418 -3.56 -9.93 24.51
C VAL A 418 -4.19 -9.14 23.37
N VAL A 419 -4.36 -7.82 23.52
CA VAL A 419 -4.92 -6.96 22.47
C VAL A 419 -4.03 -6.96 21.22
N LYS A 420 -2.71 -6.94 21.38
CA LYS A 420 -1.73 -7.05 20.27
C LYS A 420 -1.80 -8.41 19.56
N THR A 421 -1.83 -9.53 20.29
CA THR A 421 -1.96 -10.88 19.73
C THR A 421 -3.26 -11.03 18.93
N VAL A 422 -4.38 -10.57 19.48
CA VAL A 422 -5.68 -10.61 18.80
C VAL A 422 -5.66 -9.73 17.55
N SER A 423 -5.20 -8.49 17.64
CA SER A 423 -5.09 -7.58 16.49
C SER A 423 -4.21 -8.15 15.38
N THR A 424 -3.09 -8.78 15.72
CA THR A 424 -2.19 -9.44 14.74
C THR A 424 -2.84 -10.64 14.08
N SER A 425 -3.63 -11.42 14.83
CA SER A 425 -4.40 -12.56 14.32
C SER A 425 -5.52 -12.13 13.38
N VAL A 426 -6.18 -10.99 13.68
CA VAL A 426 -7.15 -10.33 12.80
C VAL A 426 -6.47 -9.81 11.53
N THR A 427 -5.32 -9.13 11.61
CA THR A 427 -4.56 -8.65 10.45
C THR A 427 -4.26 -9.76 9.44
N ARG A 428 -3.81 -10.94 9.91
CA ARG A 428 -3.60 -12.13 9.04
C ARG A 428 -4.91 -12.64 8.43
N THR A 429 -5.97 -12.71 9.23
CA THR A 429 -7.30 -13.15 8.78
C THR A 429 -7.87 -12.21 7.71
N ALA A 430 -7.80 -10.89 7.94
CA ALA A 430 -8.22 -9.86 7.01
C ALA A 430 -7.41 -9.89 5.70
N GLY A 431 -6.09 -10.08 5.77
CA GLY A 431 -5.24 -10.28 4.60
C GLY A 431 -5.65 -11.49 3.76
N ARG A 432 -5.79 -12.66 4.40
CA ARG A 432 -6.24 -13.91 3.77
C ARG A 432 -7.60 -13.78 3.09
N MET A 433 -8.58 -13.17 3.78
CA MET A 433 -9.92 -12.94 3.22
C MET A 433 -9.89 -11.93 2.06
N SER A 434 -9.08 -10.86 2.16
CA SER A 434 -8.93 -9.86 1.09
C SER A 434 -8.29 -10.46 -0.17
N LEU A 435 -7.31 -11.36 -0.02
CA LEU A 435 -6.71 -12.08 -1.15
C LEU A 435 -7.71 -13.02 -1.83
N ALA A 436 -8.58 -13.70 -1.07
CA ALA A 436 -9.62 -14.57 -1.62
C ALA A 436 -10.66 -13.83 -2.49
N LEU A 437 -10.90 -12.53 -2.24
CA LEU A 437 -11.74 -11.69 -3.11
C LEU A 437 -11.08 -11.39 -4.48
N GLY A 438 -9.77 -11.59 -4.62
CA GLY A 438 -9.02 -11.41 -5.86
C GLY A 438 -9.00 -12.62 -6.79
N THR A 439 -9.33 -13.81 -6.29
CA THR A 439 -9.37 -15.06 -7.08
C THR A 439 -10.78 -15.33 -7.60
N THR A 440 -10.95 -15.31 -8.92
CA THR A 440 -12.23 -15.67 -9.55
C THR A 440 -12.50 -17.18 -9.43
N PRO A 441 -13.68 -17.60 -8.94
CA PRO A 441 -14.03 -19.01 -8.92
C PRO A 441 -14.23 -19.52 -10.36
N LYS A 442 -13.41 -20.49 -10.78
CA LYS A 442 -13.58 -21.18 -12.07
C LYS A 442 -14.90 -21.96 -12.06
N LEU A 443 -15.93 -21.40 -12.70
CA LEU A 443 -17.24 -22.04 -12.90
C LEU A 443 -17.10 -23.29 -13.78
N SER A 444 -16.87 -24.43 -13.14
CA SER A 444 -17.00 -25.74 -13.79
C SER A 444 -18.48 -26.07 -13.99
N VAL A 445 -18.89 -26.20 -15.25
CA VAL A 445 -20.30 -26.45 -15.61
C VAL A 445 -20.66 -27.91 -15.34
N ALA A 446 -21.08 -28.21 -14.11
CA ALA A 446 -21.65 -29.49 -13.72
C ALA A 446 -23.18 -29.41 -13.67
N SER A 447 -23.86 -30.18 -14.52
CA SER A 447 -25.32 -30.20 -14.61
C SER A 447 -25.94 -31.27 -13.71
N GLY A 448 -26.95 -30.90 -12.90
CA GLY A 448 -27.95 -31.86 -12.43
C GLY A 448 -28.47 -31.72 -10.98
N LYS A 449 -29.71 -31.24 -10.85
CA LYS A 449 -30.68 -31.50 -9.75
C LYS A 449 -30.25 -31.17 -8.31
N GLY A 450 -30.88 -30.15 -7.70
CA GLY A 450 -30.56 -29.68 -6.35
C GLY A 450 -31.47 -30.15 -5.20
N LYS A 451 -31.12 -29.74 -3.98
CA LYS A 451 -31.93 -29.78 -2.74
C LYS A 451 -31.37 -28.79 -1.71
N SER A 452 -32.26 -28.26 -0.86
CA SER A 452 -31.99 -27.55 0.42
C SER A 452 -31.15 -26.26 0.40
N ARG A 453 -31.71 -25.16 0.95
CA ARG A 453 -30.94 -23.97 1.37
C ARG A 453 -30.48 -24.15 2.82
N GLY A 454 -29.25 -24.59 3.03
CA GLY A 454 -28.49 -24.37 4.27
C GLY A 454 -27.42 -23.30 4.04
N MET A 455 -27.07 -22.52 5.07
CA MET A 455 -25.86 -21.68 4.99
C MET A 455 -24.63 -22.59 5.04
N ALA A 456 -23.86 -22.62 3.96
CA ALA A 456 -22.62 -23.37 3.90
C ALA A 456 -21.53 -22.61 4.66
N THR A 457 -21.09 -23.13 5.81
CA THR A 457 -19.96 -22.63 6.59
C THR A 457 -18.62 -23.15 6.05
N ASP A 458 -18.57 -23.48 4.76
CA ASP A 458 -17.49 -24.26 4.15
C ASP A 458 -16.57 -23.38 3.30
N LEU A 459 -15.60 -22.78 3.96
CA LEU A 459 -14.49 -22.02 3.40
C LEU A 459 -13.17 -22.84 3.46
N SER A 460 -13.28 -24.18 3.54
CA SER A 460 -12.16 -25.05 3.95
C SER A 460 -11.10 -25.33 2.88
N SER A 461 -11.21 -24.73 1.69
CA SER A 461 -10.40 -25.09 0.52
C SER A 461 -9.60 -23.92 -0.07
N ILE A 462 -8.84 -23.19 0.76
CA ILE A 462 -7.54 -22.70 0.30
C ILE A 462 -6.62 -23.92 0.19
N ARG A 463 -6.75 -24.64 -0.91
CA ARG A 463 -5.67 -25.47 -1.42
C ARG A 463 -4.72 -24.54 -2.16
N GLU A 464 -3.44 -24.60 -1.80
CA GLU A 464 -2.40 -24.36 -2.80
C GLU A 464 -2.61 -25.39 -3.91
N ASP A 465 -2.61 -24.97 -5.18
CA ASP A 465 -2.98 -25.82 -6.32
C ASP A 465 -1.84 -26.79 -6.72
N GLY A 466 -1.41 -27.59 -5.74
CA GLY A 466 -0.44 -28.65 -5.88
C GLY A 466 -0.96 -29.79 -6.74
N SER A 467 -0.58 -29.76 -8.02
CA SER A 467 -0.77 -30.84 -9.00
C SER A 467 -2.21 -31.09 -9.48
N SER A 468 -2.64 -30.25 -10.43
CA SER A 468 -3.30 -30.79 -11.64
C SER A 468 -2.25 -30.81 -12.76
N GLY A 469 -2.15 -31.94 -13.47
CA GLY A 469 -0.97 -32.28 -14.29
C GLY A 469 -0.78 -31.44 -15.56
N GLY A 470 -0.23 -30.23 -15.44
CA GLY A 470 0.24 -29.40 -16.55
C GLY A 470 1.46 -28.58 -16.14
N SER A 471 2.65 -28.93 -16.63
CA SER A 471 3.91 -28.29 -16.21
C SER A 471 4.10 -26.91 -16.86
N ILE A 472 3.44 -25.90 -16.28
CA ILE A 472 3.86 -24.50 -16.45
C ILE A 472 5.22 -24.38 -15.76
N LYS A 473 6.30 -24.30 -16.54
CA LYS A 473 7.64 -24.02 -16.01
C LYS A 473 7.66 -22.61 -15.45
N GLU A 474 8.06 -22.46 -14.18
CA GLU A 474 8.34 -21.13 -13.65
C GLU A 474 9.42 -20.44 -14.50
N PRO A 475 9.23 -19.16 -14.86
CA PRO A 475 10.18 -18.45 -15.71
C PRO A 475 11.50 -18.23 -14.97
N SER A 476 12.60 -18.70 -15.56
CA SER A 476 13.91 -18.65 -14.93
C SER A 476 14.35 -17.20 -14.69
N LEU A 477 14.44 -16.79 -13.41
CA LEU A 477 14.77 -15.40 -13.04
C LEU A 477 16.25 -15.05 -13.24
N GLU A 478 16.52 -13.77 -13.47
CA GLU A 478 17.87 -13.20 -13.55
C GLU A 478 18.47 -13.06 -12.15
N LYS A 479 19.59 -13.76 -11.89
CA LYS A 479 20.22 -13.85 -10.56
C LYS A 479 21.45 -12.94 -10.37
N GLY A 480 21.81 -12.16 -11.39
CA GLY A 480 22.97 -11.26 -11.37
C GLY A 480 22.55 -9.78 -11.25
N PRO A 481 23.45 -8.90 -10.77
CA PRO A 481 23.19 -7.47 -10.71
C PRO A 481 23.00 -6.87 -12.12
N PRO A 482 22.15 -5.83 -12.28
CA PRO A 482 21.76 -5.32 -13.58
C PRO A 482 22.90 -4.62 -14.33
N GLN A 483 23.20 -5.07 -15.55
CA GLN A 483 24.33 -4.60 -16.36
C GLN A 483 23.92 -3.45 -17.30
N TRP A 484 23.24 -2.43 -16.74
CA TRP A 484 22.57 -1.33 -17.44
C TRP A 484 23.32 -0.73 -18.64
N ASN A 485 24.65 -0.61 -18.55
CA ASN A 485 25.51 0.06 -19.54
C ASN A 485 26.25 -0.90 -20.49
N ARG A 486 25.98 -2.22 -20.42
CA ARG A 486 26.57 -3.21 -21.31
C ARG A 486 25.81 -3.23 -22.65
N PRO A 487 26.48 -3.01 -23.81
CA PRO A 487 25.85 -3.13 -25.12
C PRO A 487 25.20 -4.50 -25.32
N GLY A 488 23.96 -4.51 -25.82
CA GLY A 488 23.19 -5.73 -26.07
C GLY A 488 22.73 -6.52 -24.83
N TRP A 489 22.86 -5.98 -23.61
CA TRP A 489 22.32 -6.64 -22.40
C TRP A 489 20.80 -6.45 -22.24
N LEU A 490 20.28 -5.31 -22.68
CA LEU A 490 18.86 -5.16 -23.02
C LEU A 490 18.71 -5.70 -24.44
N ASP A 491 18.32 -6.97 -24.52
CA ASP A 491 18.36 -7.83 -25.72
C ASP A 491 17.04 -7.86 -26.50
N GLU A 492 15.97 -7.32 -25.92
CA GLU A 492 14.66 -7.17 -26.55
C GLU A 492 14.38 -5.71 -26.91
N THR A 493 13.61 -5.46 -27.99
CA THR A 493 13.16 -4.12 -28.37
C THR A 493 11.67 -4.13 -28.68
N LEU A 494 10.90 -3.44 -27.83
CA LEU A 494 9.46 -3.35 -27.89
C LEU A 494 9.06 -1.98 -28.46
N VAL A 495 8.31 -1.98 -29.56
CA VAL A 495 7.63 -0.78 -30.07
C VAL A 495 6.20 -0.83 -29.56
N VAL A 496 5.89 0.06 -28.63
CA VAL A 496 4.65 0.03 -27.83
C VAL A 496 3.90 1.35 -27.95
N GLU A 497 2.59 1.27 -27.74
CA GLU A 497 1.72 2.43 -27.63
C GLU A 497 0.80 2.29 -26.42
N GLY A 498 0.24 3.39 -25.93
CA GLY A 498 -0.66 3.32 -24.78
C GLY A 498 -1.03 4.68 -24.22
N PHE A 499 -1.14 4.76 -22.90
CA PHE A 499 -1.71 5.88 -22.18
C PHE A 499 -0.89 6.24 -20.94
N CYS A 500 -0.80 7.52 -20.62
CA CYS A 500 -0.16 7.97 -19.39
C CYS A 500 -0.88 9.22 -18.83
N PRO A 501 -1.03 9.38 -17.51
CA PRO A 501 -1.76 10.50 -16.92
C PRO A 501 -1.02 11.84 -17.04
N ASP A 502 -1.79 12.86 -17.40
CA ASP A 502 -1.37 14.25 -17.54
C ASP A 502 -1.44 14.97 -16.19
N MET A 503 -0.46 14.68 -15.32
CA MET A 503 -0.22 15.34 -14.03
C MET A 503 0.32 16.77 -14.22
N VAL A 504 -0.37 17.58 -15.02
CA VAL A 504 -0.04 18.99 -15.29
C VAL A 504 -0.13 19.79 -14.00
N LEU A 505 0.82 20.72 -13.82
CA LEU A 505 0.91 21.74 -12.76
C LEU A 505 -0.38 21.90 -11.94
N GLN A 506 -0.35 21.44 -10.69
CA GLN A 506 -1.54 21.50 -9.82
C GLN A 506 -2.00 22.96 -9.67
N THR A 507 -3.18 23.22 -10.21
CA THR A 507 -3.97 24.38 -9.81
C THR A 507 -4.54 24.12 -8.43
N ALA A 508 -4.93 25.17 -7.70
CA ALA A 508 -5.51 25.04 -6.36
C ALA A 508 -6.88 24.34 -6.30
N ASN A 509 -7.35 23.70 -7.39
CA ASN A 509 -8.50 22.80 -7.41
C ASN A 509 -8.19 21.41 -7.99
N SER A 510 -6.97 21.14 -8.49
CA SER A 510 -6.68 19.95 -9.30
C SER A 510 -6.94 18.62 -8.58
N LEU A 511 -6.69 18.53 -7.27
CA LEU A 511 -7.05 17.35 -6.48
C LEU A 511 -8.58 17.20 -6.35
N ASN A 512 -9.32 18.29 -6.12
CA ASN A 512 -10.78 18.27 -6.01
C ASN A 512 -11.44 17.77 -7.31
N GLU A 513 -10.94 18.20 -8.48
CA GLU A 513 -11.41 17.69 -9.78
C GLU A 513 -11.25 16.15 -9.88
N MET A 514 -10.07 15.63 -9.54
CA MET A 514 -9.77 14.18 -9.60
C MET A 514 -10.52 13.37 -8.52
N MET A 515 -10.86 14.00 -7.39
CA MET A 515 -11.73 13.41 -6.37
C MET A 515 -13.22 13.46 -6.75
N HIS A 516 -13.65 14.35 -7.64
CA HIS A 516 -15.02 14.41 -8.14
C HIS A 516 -15.30 13.34 -9.24
N SER A 517 -14.34 13.01 -10.12
CA SER A 517 -14.55 12.00 -11.18
C SER A 517 -13.25 11.41 -11.72
N ASP A 518 -13.27 10.14 -12.12
CA ASP A 518 -12.16 9.48 -12.80
C ASP A 518 -11.90 9.99 -14.23
N ASP A 519 -12.89 10.64 -14.86
CA ASP A 519 -12.72 11.31 -16.15
C ASP A 519 -11.92 12.62 -16.04
N ASN A 520 -11.82 13.19 -14.84
CA ASN A 520 -10.93 14.33 -14.56
C ASN A 520 -9.46 13.90 -14.42
N ILE A 521 -9.17 12.59 -14.30
CA ILE A 521 -7.82 12.02 -14.35
C ILE A 521 -7.40 11.92 -15.83
N LYS A 522 -7.04 13.07 -16.40
CA LYS A 522 -6.75 13.24 -17.84
C LYS A 522 -5.59 12.34 -18.29
N LEU A 523 -5.77 11.70 -19.45
CA LEU A 523 -4.79 10.80 -20.06
C LEU A 523 -4.31 11.37 -21.41
N SER A 524 -3.01 11.33 -21.65
CA SER A 524 -2.43 11.47 -23.00
C SER A 524 -2.08 10.11 -23.58
N VAL A 525 -2.10 10.02 -24.91
CA VAL A 525 -1.57 8.88 -25.65
C VAL A 525 -0.05 8.96 -25.68
N THR A 526 0.62 7.83 -25.52
CA THR A 526 2.08 7.70 -25.62
C THR A 526 2.46 6.67 -26.68
N GLN A 527 3.58 6.93 -27.38
CA GLN A 527 4.27 5.98 -28.26
C GLN A 527 5.73 5.91 -27.81
N LEU A 528 6.24 4.71 -27.53
CA LEU A 528 7.61 4.51 -27.03
C LEU A 528 8.31 3.37 -27.77
N THR A 529 9.63 3.50 -27.89
CA THR A 529 10.53 2.38 -28.17
C THR A 529 11.27 2.05 -26.88
N ILE A 530 11.08 0.83 -26.38
CA ILE A 530 11.64 0.35 -25.12
C ILE A 530 12.65 -0.76 -25.44
N HIS A 531 13.87 -0.64 -24.92
CA HIS A 531 14.83 -1.73 -24.89
C HIS A 531 14.70 -2.45 -23.55
N ALA A 532 14.40 -3.74 -23.58
CA ALA A 532 14.06 -4.54 -22.41
C ALA A 532 15.01 -5.75 -22.26
N ARG A 533 15.06 -6.30 -21.05
CA ARG A 533 15.70 -7.59 -20.77
C ARG A 533 14.68 -8.70 -21.00
N SER A 534 14.96 -9.60 -21.95
CA SER A 534 14.09 -10.76 -22.26
C SER A 534 13.83 -11.68 -21.07
N LYS A 535 14.77 -11.72 -20.12
CA LYS A 535 14.74 -12.53 -18.91
C LYS A 535 14.33 -11.68 -17.69
N PRO A 536 13.19 -11.96 -17.05
CA PRO A 536 12.73 -11.19 -15.89
C PRO A 536 13.65 -11.39 -14.68
N PHE A 537 13.77 -10.37 -13.83
CA PHE A 537 14.56 -10.41 -12.60
C PHE A 537 13.71 -10.74 -11.37
N ALA A 538 12.42 -10.42 -11.41
CA ALA A 538 11.47 -10.73 -10.35
C ALA A 538 10.13 -11.23 -10.92
N ALA A 539 9.39 -11.98 -10.10
CA ALA A 539 8.03 -12.41 -10.37
C ALA A 539 7.19 -12.18 -9.10
N GLY A 540 6.10 -11.42 -9.23
CA GLY A 540 5.06 -11.36 -8.20
C GLY A 540 4.08 -12.54 -8.35
N SER A 541 2.91 -12.43 -7.72
CA SER A 541 1.84 -13.42 -7.90
C SER A 541 1.37 -13.49 -9.37
N VAL A 542 0.95 -12.36 -9.95
CA VAL A 542 0.33 -12.27 -11.28
C VAL A 542 1.17 -11.57 -12.36
N ARG A 543 2.30 -10.94 -11.99
CA ARG A 543 3.16 -10.18 -12.91
C ARG A 543 4.61 -10.68 -12.91
N LEU A 544 5.29 -10.53 -14.04
CA LEU A 544 6.74 -10.64 -14.19
C LEU A 544 7.34 -9.23 -14.34
N ALA A 545 8.60 -9.04 -13.94
CA ALA A 545 9.30 -7.75 -14.01
C ALA A 545 10.65 -7.89 -14.70
N SER A 546 10.87 -7.10 -15.76
CA SER A 546 12.11 -7.04 -16.54
C SER A 546 12.74 -5.64 -16.50
N TYR A 547 14.07 -5.58 -16.49
CA TYR A 547 14.81 -4.32 -16.61
C TYR A 547 14.58 -3.67 -17.99
N ALA A 548 14.45 -2.35 -18.03
CA ALA A 548 14.16 -1.62 -19.26
C ALA A 548 14.80 -0.22 -19.33
N ARG A 549 15.00 0.30 -20.55
CA ARG A 549 15.32 1.69 -20.87
C ARG A 549 14.49 2.15 -22.08
N THR A 550 14.11 3.42 -22.13
CA THR A 550 13.51 4.01 -23.34
C THR A 550 14.59 4.53 -24.30
N SER A 551 14.26 4.64 -25.58
CA SER A 551 15.23 4.89 -26.66
C SER A 551 16.00 6.23 -26.61
N ALA A 552 15.48 7.23 -25.89
CA ALA A 552 16.08 8.56 -25.77
C ALA A 552 16.45 8.95 -24.32
N SER A 553 16.36 8.04 -23.35
CA SER A 553 16.67 8.29 -21.93
C SER A 553 17.71 7.32 -21.36
N THR A 554 18.55 7.83 -20.47
CA THR A 554 19.47 7.01 -19.66
C THR A 554 18.85 6.54 -18.34
N SER A 555 17.64 7.00 -18.00
CA SER A 555 16.89 6.59 -16.81
C SER A 555 16.64 5.08 -16.80
N LYS A 556 16.68 4.48 -15.60
CA LYS A 556 16.40 3.06 -15.37
C LYS A 556 14.89 2.85 -15.22
N PHE A 557 14.32 1.86 -15.90
CA PHE A 557 12.90 1.50 -15.80
C PHE A 557 12.72 0.00 -15.55
N VAL A 558 11.52 -0.37 -15.13
CA VAL A 558 11.00 -1.74 -15.11
C VAL A 558 9.80 -1.81 -16.05
N VAL A 559 9.77 -2.81 -16.92
CA VAL A 559 8.55 -3.21 -17.61
C VAL A 559 7.96 -4.42 -16.87
N LYS A 560 6.68 -4.32 -16.51
CA LYS A 560 5.89 -5.44 -15.96
C LYS A 560 4.97 -6.00 -17.05
N SER A 561 4.90 -7.33 -17.15
CA SER A 561 3.93 -8.08 -17.94
C SER A 561 3.12 -9.00 -17.03
N PHE A 562 1.94 -9.46 -17.46
CA PHE A 562 1.18 -10.48 -16.72
C PHE A 562 1.69 -11.89 -17.05
N LYS A 563 1.65 -12.81 -16.08
CA LYS A 563 1.96 -14.24 -16.30
C LYS A 563 0.91 -14.91 -17.20
N ASP A 564 -0.34 -14.60 -16.92
CA ASP A 564 -1.51 -15.11 -17.61
C ASP A 564 -2.26 -13.91 -18.21
N GLY A 565 -2.66 -13.96 -19.48
CA GLY A 565 -3.33 -12.86 -20.21
C GLY A 565 -4.69 -12.38 -19.66
N SER A 566 -5.09 -12.91 -18.51
CA SER A 566 -6.27 -12.61 -17.70
C SER A 566 -6.64 -11.14 -17.49
N LYS A 567 -5.68 -10.20 -17.51
CA LYS A 567 -5.92 -8.78 -17.20
C LYS A 567 -5.80 -7.89 -18.44
N MET A 568 -6.95 -7.53 -19.00
CA MET A 568 -7.11 -6.53 -20.05
C MET A 568 -6.50 -5.17 -19.68
N LEU A 569 -6.15 -4.38 -20.69
CA LEU A 569 -5.61 -3.01 -20.62
C LEU A 569 -6.38 -2.09 -19.63
N ALA A 570 -7.70 -2.26 -19.54
CA ALA A 570 -8.58 -1.59 -18.59
C ALA A 570 -8.11 -1.68 -17.12
N HIS A 571 -7.58 -2.83 -16.69
CA HIS A 571 -7.08 -3.01 -15.32
C HIS A 571 -5.79 -2.23 -15.06
N ILE A 572 -4.90 -2.14 -16.05
CA ILE A 572 -3.69 -1.31 -15.93
C ILE A 572 -4.08 0.18 -15.92
N ALA A 573 -5.13 0.56 -16.66
CA ALA A 573 -5.65 1.92 -16.64
C ALA A 573 -6.30 2.29 -15.29
N GLU A 574 -6.97 1.34 -14.60
CA GLU A 574 -7.46 1.51 -13.23
C GLU A 574 -6.31 1.72 -12.25
N ASP A 575 -5.32 0.82 -12.22
CA ASP A 575 -4.10 0.92 -11.38
C ASP A 575 -3.40 2.29 -11.59
N MET A 576 -3.26 2.71 -12.85
CA MET A 576 -2.63 3.96 -13.26
C MET A 576 -3.41 5.21 -12.81
N ARG A 577 -4.75 5.17 -12.82
CA ARG A 577 -5.61 6.24 -12.30
C ARG A 577 -5.50 6.36 -10.77
N ILE A 578 -5.50 5.23 -10.06
CA ILE A 578 -5.32 5.17 -8.61
C ILE A 578 -3.97 5.81 -8.23
N GLN A 579 -2.88 5.36 -8.86
CA GLN A 579 -1.54 5.92 -8.63
C GLN A 579 -1.49 7.43 -8.90
N ALA A 580 -2.14 7.92 -9.97
CA ALA A 580 -2.22 9.35 -10.28
C ALA A 580 -2.95 10.15 -9.19
N LEU A 581 -4.06 9.63 -8.66
CA LEU A 581 -4.80 10.25 -7.56
C LEU A 581 -3.99 10.25 -6.25
N CYS A 582 -3.29 9.15 -5.93
CA CYS A 582 -2.38 9.07 -4.77
C CYS A 582 -1.24 10.11 -4.87
N LYS A 583 -0.61 10.27 -6.05
CA LYS A 583 0.36 11.35 -6.30
C LYS A 583 -0.26 12.74 -6.15
N SER A 584 -1.54 12.91 -6.53
CA SER A 584 -2.26 14.18 -6.39
C SER A 584 -2.48 14.57 -4.92
N PHE A 585 -2.79 13.61 -4.04
CA PHE A 585 -2.78 13.83 -2.59
C PHE A 585 -1.37 14.14 -2.05
N ALA A 586 -0.34 13.45 -2.54
CA ALA A 586 1.04 13.63 -2.09
C ALA A 586 1.58 15.04 -2.38
N LEU A 587 1.24 15.63 -3.53
CA LEU A 587 1.62 17.01 -3.87
C LEU A 587 1.12 18.03 -2.82
N GLU A 588 -0.17 17.98 -2.45
CA GLU A 588 -0.72 18.84 -1.40
C GLU A 588 -0.11 18.55 -0.03
N PHE A 589 0.00 17.28 0.36
CA PHE A 589 0.54 16.86 1.67
C PHE A 589 1.99 17.31 1.89
N ASN A 590 2.85 17.18 0.87
CA ASN A 590 4.25 17.63 0.95
C ASN A 590 4.35 19.13 1.22
N GLY A 591 3.55 19.95 0.53
CA GLY A 591 3.54 21.41 0.70
C GLY A 591 2.77 21.90 1.93
N LEU A 592 2.10 21.02 2.68
CA LEU A 592 1.53 21.32 4.00
C LEU A 592 2.52 21.08 5.15
N LEU A 593 3.43 20.11 4.99
CA LEU A 593 4.34 19.66 6.05
C LEU A 593 5.81 20.06 5.81
N ASN A 594 6.17 20.44 4.59
CA ASN A 594 7.52 20.71 4.10
C ASN A 594 8.47 19.51 4.28
N ILE A 595 7.98 18.32 3.91
CA ILE A 595 8.71 17.06 4.00
C ILE A 595 9.90 17.06 3.02
N GLU A 596 11.02 16.46 3.44
CA GLU A 596 12.24 16.35 2.64
C GLU A 596 13.01 15.06 2.99
N PRO A 597 13.32 14.18 2.01
CA PRO A 597 12.79 14.17 0.64
C PRO A 597 11.26 13.95 0.64
N PRO A 598 10.52 14.57 -0.30
CA PRO A 598 9.05 14.51 -0.33
C PRO A 598 8.53 13.08 -0.51
N ILE A 599 7.41 12.74 0.15
CA ILE A 599 6.70 11.48 -0.13
C ILE A 599 6.20 11.49 -1.56
N ASP A 600 6.53 10.46 -2.34
CA ASP A 600 6.18 10.40 -3.75
C ASP A 600 5.67 9.00 -4.14
N PHE A 601 4.83 8.96 -5.18
CA PHE A 601 4.27 7.74 -5.75
C PHE A 601 4.76 7.55 -7.18
N ILE A 602 5.18 6.33 -7.50
CA ILE A 602 5.29 5.86 -8.87
C ILE A 602 3.90 5.86 -9.49
N VAL A 603 3.81 6.47 -10.68
CA VAL A 603 2.62 6.44 -11.53
C VAL A 603 3.01 5.82 -12.85
N THR A 604 2.58 4.57 -13.02
CA THR A 604 2.93 3.72 -14.14
C THR A 604 2.43 4.29 -15.47
N THR A 605 2.94 3.73 -16.56
CA THR A 605 2.49 4.03 -17.92
C THR A 605 1.86 2.78 -18.51
N CYS A 606 0.57 2.85 -18.81
CA CYS A 606 -0.22 1.77 -19.39
C CYS A 606 0.15 1.59 -20.86
N LEU A 607 0.53 0.39 -21.28
CA LEU A 607 1.10 0.12 -22.60
C LEU A 607 0.52 -1.16 -23.22
N GLN A 608 0.61 -1.24 -24.54
CA GLN A 608 0.26 -2.40 -25.33
C GLN A 608 1.32 -2.64 -26.41
N SER A 609 1.69 -3.89 -26.64
CA SER A 609 2.56 -4.28 -27.76
C SER A 609 1.84 -4.13 -29.10
N LYS A 610 2.58 -4.13 -30.22
CA LYS A 610 1.95 -4.29 -31.54
C LYS A 610 1.67 -5.77 -31.77
N ALA A 611 0.40 -6.12 -31.98
CA ALA A 611 -0.01 -7.45 -32.43
C ALA A 611 0.83 -7.88 -33.63
N LYS A 612 1.33 -9.12 -33.60
CA LYS A 612 1.84 -9.82 -34.78
C LYS A 612 0.66 -10.47 -35.51
N ASP A 613 0.80 -10.80 -36.78
CA ASP A 613 -0.29 -11.40 -37.57
C ASP A 613 -0.75 -12.74 -36.96
N GLY A 614 -1.90 -12.70 -36.28
CA GLY A 614 -2.52 -13.85 -35.60
C GLY A 614 -2.35 -13.92 -34.07
N GLU A 615 -1.60 -13.00 -33.45
CA GLU A 615 -1.42 -12.94 -31.98
C GLU A 615 -2.19 -11.74 -31.36
N GLU A 616 -2.76 -11.92 -30.16
CA GLU A 616 -3.31 -10.79 -29.40
C GLU A 616 -2.19 -9.88 -28.87
N ALA A 617 -2.51 -8.60 -28.65
CA ALA A 617 -1.54 -7.58 -28.27
C ALA A 617 -1.36 -7.49 -26.74
N ASP A 618 -0.21 -7.96 -26.24
CA ASP A 618 0.17 -7.99 -24.83
C ASP A 618 -0.02 -6.65 -24.12
N CYS A 619 -0.67 -6.68 -22.96
CA CYS A 619 -0.81 -5.53 -22.08
C CYS A 619 0.39 -5.46 -21.11
N LEU A 620 1.05 -4.30 -21.07
CA LEU A 620 2.30 -4.04 -20.35
C LEU A 620 2.15 -2.78 -19.46
N SER A 621 3.01 -2.65 -18.46
CA SER A 621 3.14 -1.39 -17.70
C SER A 621 4.60 -1.00 -17.49
N LEU A 622 4.94 0.27 -17.70
CA LEU A 622 6.30 0.82 -17.55
C LEU A 622 6.38 1.79 -16.37
N GLU A 623 7.35 1.58 -15.49
CA GLU A 623 7.58 2.38 -14.28
C GLU A 623 9.08 2.61 -14.00
N PRO A 624 9.46 3.64 -13.24
CA PRO A 624 10.86 3.85 -12.83
C PRO A 624 11.40 2.67 -12.01
N TYR A 625 12.65 2.30 -12.23
CA TYR A 625 13.34 1.32 -11.39
C TYR A 625 13.77 1.97 -10.06
N ILE A 626 13.43 1.33 -8.95
CA ILE A 626 13.81 1.73 -7.58
C ILE A 626 14.87 0.78 -7.03
N ASP A 627 15.84 1.33 -6.29
CA ASP A 627 17.06 0.66 -5.85
C ASP A 627 17.17 0.81 -4.32
N GLY A 628 17.09 -0.29 -3.56
CA GLY A 628 17.15 -0.28 -2.09
C GLY A 628 16.26 -1.33 -1.43
N GLU A 629 16.13 -1.26 -0.10
CA GLU A 629 15.28 -2.17 0.68
C GLU A 629 13.80 -1.78 0.54
N TYR A 630 12.98 -2.76 0.14
CA TYR A 630 11.54 -2.57 -0.07
C TYR A 630 10.78 -2.76 1.25
N VAL A 631 10.24 -1.66 1.78
CA VAL A 631 9.52 -1.60 3.05
C VAL A 631 8.02 -1.43 2.80
N LYS A 632 7.19 -2.13 3.58
CA LYS A 632 5.74 -1.92 3.67
C LYS A 632 5.42 -1.23 4.98
N TYR A 633 4.78 -0.06 4.92
CA TYR A 633 4.48 0.79 6.07
C TYR A 633 3.07 0.53 6.62
N ASN A 634 2.09 0.25 5.75
CA ASN A 634 0.80 -0.28 6.14
C ASN A 634 0.19 -1.19 5.04
N SER A 635 -0.92 -1.86 5.34
CA SER A 635 -1.73 -2.56 4.33
C SER A 635 -3.17 -2.01 4.23
N ASN A 636 -3.95 -2.54 3.29
CA ASN A 636 -5.41 -2.38 3.29
C ASN A 636 -6.15 -3.24 4.34
N SER A 637 -5.43 -3.96 5.21
CA SER A 637 -5.93 -5.07 6.04
C SER A 637 -5.33 -5.10 7.46
N MET A 638 -5.34 -3.95 8.17
CA MET A 638 -4.83 -3.78 9.55
C MET A 638 -3.32 -3.99 9.80
N PHE A 639 -2.49 -4.23 8.77
CA PHE A 639 -1.03 -4.21 8.99
C PHE A 639 -0.53 -2.77 9.10
N VAL A 640 0.29 -2.51 10.12
CA VAL A 640 1.07 -1.28 10.31
C VAL A 640 2.48 -1.72 10.68
N LYS A 641 3.50 -1.07 10.11
CA LYS A 641 4.90 -1.30 10.50
C LYS A 641 5.12 -0.77 11.91
N GLU A 642 5.63 -1.61 12.80
CA GLU A 642 6.07 -1.19 14.13
C GLU A 642 7.39 -0.40 14.04
N ASP A 643 7.53 0.66 14.85
CA ASP A 643 8.79 1.36 15.08
C ASP A 643 9.66 0.56 16.06
N LEU A 644 10.99 0.68 15.97
CA LEU A 644 11.88 0.02 16.92
C LEU A 644 11.85 0.77 18.27
N PRO A 645 11.88 0.07 19.42
CA PRO A 645 11.87 0.72 20.73
C PRO A 645 13.05 1.70 20.91
N GLY A 646 12.75 3.00 21.00
CA GLY A 646 13.75 4.07 21.09
C GLY A 646 14.22 4.64 19.75
N GLU A 647 13.91 3.99 18.63
CA GLU A 647 14.33 4.40 17.27
C GLU A 647 13.08 4.54 16.35
N PRO A 648 12.32 5.66 16.48
CA PRO A 648 11.13 5.92 15.67
C PRO A 648 11.48 6.17 14.19
N ASP A 649 10.86 5.41 13.30
CA ASP A 649 10.99 5.62 11.85
C ASP A 649 10.14 6.83 11.46
N THR A 650 10.81 7.95 11.28
CA THR A 650 10.16 9.22 10.93
C THR A 650 9.38 9.11 9.62
N PHE A 651 9.80 8.28 8.67
CA PHE A 651 9.06 8.10 7.42
C PHE A 651 7.83 7.18 7.61
N ASN A 652 7.92 6.14 8.45
CA ASN A 652 6.76 5.36 8.85
C ASN A 652 5.65 6.24 9.46
N GLN A 653 6.03 7.17 10.35
CA GLN A 653 5.08 8.13 10.94
C GLN A 653 4.48 9.07 9.89
N ILE A 654 5.28 9.55 8.92
CA ILE A 654 4.79 10.31 7.77
C ILE A 654 3.81 9.49 6.92
N ALA A 655 4.05 8.19 6.71
CA ALA A 655 3.19 7.30 5.93
C ALA A 655 1.81 7.07 6.59
N GLN A 656 1.76 6.84 7.92
CA GLN A 656 0.47 6.73 8.62
C GLN A 656 -0.29 8.07 8.61
N ALA A 657 0.43 9.19 8.79
CA ALA A 657 -0.16 10.53 8.72
C ALA A 657 -0.64 10.89 7.30
N PHE A 658 0.02 10.42 6.25
CA PHE A 658 -0.44 10.57 4.87
C PHE A 658 -1.75 9.82 4.64
N SER A 659 -1.83 8.56 5.08
CA SER A 659 -3.05 7.75 4.98
C SER A 659 -4.22 8.48 5.66
N HIS A 660 -4.06 8.87 6.93
CA HIS A 660 -5.06 9.63 7.69
C HIS A 660 -5.42 10.97 7.02
N PHE A 661 -4.43 11.73 6.52
CA PHE A 661 -4.66 12.97 5.78
C PHE A 661 -5.56 12.76 4.55
N THR A 662 -5.39 11.67 3.78
CA THR A 662 -6.25 11.44 2.59
C THR A 662 -7.73 11.28 2.95
N PHE A 663 -8.03 10.68 4.11
CA PHE A 663 -9.40 10.55 4.64
C PHE A 663 -9.96 11.89 5.12
N GLU A 664 -9.18 12.67 5.88
CA GLU A 664 -9.57 14.00 6.34
C GLU A 664 -9.80 14.97 5.15
N ARG A 665 -8.86 15.01 4.21
CA ARG A 665 -8.84 15.91 3.05
C ARG A 665 -9.95 15.61 2.03
N SER A 666 -10.44 14.38 2.01
CA SER A 666 -11.53 13.90 1.16
C SER A 666 -12.88 13.79 1.89
N TRP A 667 -13.01 14.26 3.13
CA TRP A 667 -14.25 14.16 3.93
C TRP A 667 -14.76 12.72 4.08
N GLY A 668 -13.85 11.75 4.18
CA GLY A 668 -14.18 10.33 4.31
C GLY A 668 -14.72 9.67 3.04
N HIS A 669 -14.48 10.27 1.86
CA HIS A 669 -14.77 9.64 0.57
C HIS A 669 -13.63 8.73 0.07
N PHE A 670 -12.38 9.01 0.46
CA PHE A 670 -11.19 8.27 0.03
C PHE A 670 -10.20 8.01 1.17
N LEU A 671 -9.54 6.86 1.16
CA LEU A 671 -8.39 6.56 2.01
C LEU A 671 -7.33 5.89 1.14
N VAL A 672 -6.12 6.45 1.07
CA VAL A 672 -4.96 5.78 0.47
C VAL A 672 -4.27 4.95 1.54
N ASN A 673 -4.04 3.67 1.25
CA ASN A 673 -3.34 2.72 2.12
C ASN A 673 -2.57 1.70 1.26
N ASP A 674 -2.07 0.63 1.88
CA ASP A 674 -1.10 -0.28 1.24
C ASP A 674 0.20 0.44 0.84
N LEU A 675 0.66 1.36 1.71
CA LEU A 675 1.85 2.18 1.46
C LEU A 675 3.13 1.36 1.55
N GLN A 676 3.82 1.24 0.42
CA GLN A 676 4.98 0.36 0.23
C GLN A 676 5.93 0.88 -0.84
N GLY A 677 7.24 0.64 -0.69
CA GLY A 677 8.27 1.11 -1.63
C GLY A 677 9.65 1.20 -1.01
N VAL A 678 10.49 2.13 -1.49
CA VAL A 678 11.87 2.32 -1.02
C VAL A 678 12.02 3.74 -0.46
N GLY A 679 12.03 3.85 0.87
CA GLY A 679 12.04 5.13 1.56
C GLY A 679 10.87 6.02 1.13
N HIS A 680 11.19 7.23 0.65
CA HIS A 680 10.18 8.21 0.24
C HIS A 680 9.45 7.90 -1.07
N LEU A 681 9.94 6.95 -1.88
CA LEU A 681 9.37 6.61 -3.18
C LEU A 681 8.55 5.32 -3.11
N LEU A 682 7.23 5.49 -3.10
CA LEU A 682 6.23 4.45 -2.95
C LEU A 682 5.70 3.96 -4.31
N THR A 683 5.19 2.74 -4.36
CA THR A 683 4.63 2.11 -5.57
C THR A 683 3.45 1.21 -5.23
N ASP A 684 2.65 0.85 -6.24
CA ASP A 684 1.49 -0.04 -6.14
C ASP A 684 0.60 0.19 -4.87
N PRO A 685 0.16 1.44 -4.58
CA PRO A 685 -0.73 1.75 -3.46
C PRO A 685 -2.18 1.30 -3.72
N SER A 686 -2.96 1.14 -2.65
CA SER A 686 -4.40 0.93 -2.72
C SER A 686 -5.18 2.20 -2.37
N ILE A 687 -6.39 2.32 -2.90
CA ILE A 687 -7.35 3.35 -2.49
C ILE A 687 -8.69 2.70 -2.12
N GLN A 688 -9.21 3.09 -0.97
CA GLN A 688 -10.50 2.68 -0.45
C GLN A 688 -11.51 3.80 -0.73
N THR A 689 -12.73 3.47 -1.17
CA THR A 689 -13.79 4.47 -1.33
C THR A 689 -15.18 3.94 -1.01
N ARG A 690 -16.08 4.83 -0.57
CA ARG A 690 -17.52 4.58 -0.39
C ARG A 690 -18.32 4.64 -1.69
N ASP A 691 -17.79 5.24 -2.75
CA ASP A 691 -18.44 5.32 -4.05
C ASP A 691 -18.42 3.93 -4.74
N PRO A 692 -19.55 3.25 -4.94
CA PRO A 692 -19.57 1.88 -5.44
C PRO A 692 -19.09 1.74 -6.89
N GLU A 693 -19.18 2.81 -7.68
CA GLU A 693 -18.84 2.80 -9.12
C GLU A 693 -17.34 3.04 -9.35
N ARG A 694 -16.70 3.83 -8.47
CA ARG A 694 -15.27 4.17 -8.61
C ARG A 694 -14.32 3.05 -8.21
N PHE A 695 -13.29 2.88 -9.04
CA PHE A 695 -12.21 1.90 -8.87
C PHE A 695 -12.71 0.45 -8.64
N ASN A 696 -13.75 0.03 -9.37
CA ASN A 696 -14.39 -1.28 -9.18
C ASN A 696 -13.54 -2.48 -9.70
N LEU A 697 -12.57 -2.24 -10.61
CA LEU A 697 -11.61 -3.27 -11.06
C LEU A 697 -10.48 -3.52 -10.05
N ALA A 698 -10.28 -2.61 -9.09
CA ALA A 698 -9.22 -2.70 -8.10
C ALA A 698 -9.63 -3.62 -6.94
N VAL A 699 -9.22 -4.89 -7.01
CA VAL A 699 -9.52 -5.90 -5.97
C VAL A 699 -9.02 -5.55 -4.56
N THR A 700 -8.12 -4.58 -4.43
CA THR A 700 -7.63 -4.07 -3.14
C THR A 700 -8.53 -2.98 -2.51
N ASN A 701 -9.53 -2.47 -3.25
CA ASN A 701 -10.53 -1.49 -2.81
C ASN A 701 -11.66 -2.18 -2.02
N LEU A 702 -11.40 -2.46 -0.74
CA LEU A 702 -12.32 -3.06 0.21
C LEU A 702 -13.48 -2.11 0.60
N GLY A 703 -13.35 -0.81 0.32
CA GLY A 703 -14.36 0.22 0.58
C GLY A 703 -14.45 0.59 2.06
N ASP A 704 -15.65 0.66 2.62
CA ASP A 704 -15.86 1.04 4.02
C ASP A 704 -15.15 0.07 4.99
N ALA A 705 -15.05 -1.21 4.65
CA ALA A 705 -14.24 -2.18 5.39
C ALA A 705 -12.75 -1.77 5.43
N GLY A 706 -12.21 -1.21 4.34
CA GLY A 706 -10.84 -0.68 4.28
C GLY A 706 -10.63 0.58 5.13
N PHE A 707 -11.67 1.42 5.30
CA PHE A 707 -11.62 2.52 6.27
C PHE A 707 -11.57 1.99 7.71
N LYS A 708 -12.42 0.99 8.02
CA LYS A 708 -12.50 0.36 9.34
C LYS A 708 -11.21 -0.37 9.71
N PHE A 709 -10.62 -1.12 8.77
CA PHE A 709 -9.31 -1.75 8.97
C PHE A 709 -8.19 -0.75 9.26
N PHE A 710 -8.24 0.47 8.70
CA PHE A 710 -7.25 1.50 9.05
C PHE A 710 -7.50 2.08 10.44
N PHE A 711 -8.69 2.64 10.71
CA PHE A 711 -8.97 3.31 11.98
C PHE A 711 -9.06 2.38 13.20
N ALA A 712 -9.22 1.06 13.01
CA ALA A 712 -9.12 0.06 14.08
C ALA A 712 -7.71 0.01 14.71
N VAL A 713 -6.65 0.26 13.94
CA VAL A 713 -5.24 0.18 14.40
C VAL A 713 -4.47 1.49 14.32
N HIS A 714 -4.97 2.49 13.57
CA HIS A 714 -4.33 3.80 13.47
C HIS A 714 -4.35 4.55 14.80
N GLU A 715 -3.22 5.15 15.14
CA GLU A 715 -3.02 6.08 16.26
C GLU A 715 -2.43 7.38 15.73
N CYS A 716 -2.95 8.52 16.22
CA CYS A 716 -2.49 9.83 15.77
C CYS A 716 -1.07 10.11 16.27
N ASN A 717 -0.17 10.43 15.35
CA ASN A 717 1.21 10.78 15.65
C ASN A 717 1.46 12.30 15.52
N SER A 718 2.70 12.72 15.74
CA SER A 718 3.15 14.12 15.66
C SER A 718 2.77 14.84 14.35
N PHE A 719 2.80 14.14 13.21
CA PHE A 719 2.40 14.70 11.91
C PHE A 719 0.88 14.81 11.77
N CYS A 720 0.11 13.86 12.31
CA CYS A 720 -1.35 13.94 12.38
C CYS A 720 -1.80 15.15 13.20
N HIS A 721 -1.14 15.40 14.34
CA HIS A 721 -1.40 16.57 15.18
C HIS A 721 -0.92 17.88 14.55
N LYS A 722 0.25 17.90 13.86
CA LYS A 722 0.72 19.07 13.08
C LYS A 722 -0.23 19.43 11.92
N LEU A 723 -0.95 18.46 11.38
CA LEU A 723 -2.02 18.65 10.39
C LEU A 723 -3.42 18.88 11.01
N GLU A 724 -3.54 18.92 12.34
CA GLU A 724 -4.79 19.10 13.10
C GLU A 724 -5.94 18.21 12.58
N LEU A 725 -5.63 16.95 12.23
CA LEU A 725 -6.60 15.98 11.71
C LEU A 725 -7.60 15.60 12.82
N LYS A 726 -8.90 15.50 12.50
CA LYS A 726 -9.98 15.28 13.47
C LYS A 726 -10.56 13.88 13.43
N SER A 727 -10.67 13.28 12.25
CA SER A 727 -11.33 11.99 12.05
C SER A 727 -10.63 10.89 12.84
N ASN A 728 -11.38 10.03 13.51
CA ASN A 728 -10.84 9.03 14.43
C ASN A 728 -11.74 7.79 14.53
N ARG A 729 -11.31 6.81 15.34
CA ARG A 729 -11.99 5.52 15.54
C ARG A 729 -13.43 5.68 16.06
N GLU A 730 -13.69 6.63 16.97
CA GLU A 730 -15.01 6.89 17.55
C GLU A 730 -15.98 7.51 16.53
N MET A 731 -15.50 8.47 15.72
CA MET A 731 -16.29 9.02 14.60
C MET A 731 -16.68 7.96 13.58
N LEU A 732 -15.81 6.98 13.32
CA LEU A 732 -16.11 5.87 12.42
C LEU A 732 -17.09 4.86 13.04
N ALA A 733 -16.95 4.53 14.32
CA ALA A 733 -17.87 3.64 15.03
C ALA A 733 -19.28 4.24 15.21
N THR A 734 -19.39 5.57 15.39
CA THR A 734 -20.66 6.29 15.51
C THR A 734 -21.24 6.74 14.16
N GLY A 735 -20.48 6.62 13.06
CA GLY A 735 -20.81 7.18 11.75
C GLY A 735 -20.89 8.71 11.70
N THR A 736 -20.55 9.41 12.80
CA THR A 736 -20.72 10.86 12.95
C THR A 736 -19.36 11.53 12.88
N PHE A 737 -19.09 12.24 11.79
CA PHE A 737 -17.78 12.83 11.50
C PHE A 737 -17.77 14.35 11.66
N GLU A 738 -16.70 14.87 12.28
CA GLU A 738 -16.29 16.26 12.14
C GLU A 738 -14.95 16.31 11.39
N PHE A 739 -14.89 17.08 10.30
CA PHE A 739 -13.70 17.20 9.44
C PHE A 739 -13.09 18.61 9.48
N ARG A 740 -11.82 18.72 9.08
CA ARG A 740 -11.05 19.96 8.94
C ARG A 740 -11.55 20.80 7.75
N GLU A 741 -12.35 21.83 8.04
CA GLU A 741 -12.92 22.69 7.00
C GLU A 741 -11.91 23.59 6.24
N ARG A 742 -10.73 23.88 6.81
CA ARG A 742 -9.78 24.86 6.26
C ARG A 742 -8.34 24.36 6.36
N TRP A 743 -7.66 24.34 5.22
CA TRP A 743 -6.25 24.00 5.10
C TRP A 743 -5.41 25.28 4.94
N PRO A 744 -4.18 25.36 5.46
CA PRO A 744 -3.32 26.53 5.30
C PRO A 744 -2.85 26.69 3.84
N THR A 745 -2.12 27.77 3.55
CA THR A 745 -1.46 27.94 2.24
C THR A 745 -0.38 26.88 2.06
N ILE A 746 -0.47 26.13 0.96
CA ILE A 746 0.43 25.03 0.59
C ILE A 746 1.66 25.61 -0.15
N GLU A 747 2.87 25.14 0.17
CA GLU A 747 4.06 25.44 -0.63
C GLU A 747 3.93 24.80 -2.03
N PRO A 748 4.16 25.55 -3.14
CA PRO A 748 3.92 25.02 -4.48
C PRO A 748 4.87 23.87 -4.84
N THR A 749 4.34 22.65 -4.86
CA THR A 749 4.98 21.45 -5.39
C THR A 749 4.48 21.15 -6.81
N VAL A 750 5.33 20.53 -7.64
CA VAL A 750 5.02 20.18 -9.02
C VAL A 750 5.60 18.81 -9.37
N CYS A 751 5.06 18.16 -10.40
CA CYS A 751 5.68 16.98 -10.99
C CYS A 751 6.74 17.37 -12.03
N CYS A 752 7.84 16.63 -12.09
CA CYS A 752 8.75 16.69 -13.23
C CYS A 752 7.97 16.43 -14.54
N SER A 753 8.13 17.32 -15.52
CA SER A 753 7.38 17.31 -16.78
C SER A 753 7.74 16.14 -17.72
N ASN A 754 8.80 15.38 -17.42
CA ASN A 754 8.99 14.07 -18.02
C ASN A 754 7.90 13.11 -17.51
N LYS A 755 6.94 12.76 -18.36
CA LYS A 755 5.78 11.93 -18.01
C LYS A 755 6.15 10.49 -17.62
N LEU A 756 7.37 10.03 -17.89
CA LEU A 756 7.87 8.73 -17.43
C LEU A 756 8.57 8.82 -16.06
N CYS A 757 8.96 10.02 -15.62
CA CYS A 757 9.62 10.27 -14.34
C CYS A 757 8.64 10.79 -13.28
N ARG A 758 7.88 11.85 -13.60
CA ARG A 758 6.86 12.47 -12.73
C ARG A 758 7.30 12.87 -11.31
N SER A 759 8.58 12.79 -10.94
CA SER A 759 9.04 12.99 -9.56
C SER A 759 8.57 14.31 -8.98
N ILE A 760 8.07 14.30 -7.75
CA ILE A 760 7.65 15.51 -7.03
C ILE A 760 8.89 16.36 -6.72
N ILE A 761 8.81 17.64 -7.05
CA ILE A 761 9.82 18.66 -6.77
C ILE A 761 9.11 19.91 -6.23
N ARG A 762 9.76 20.68 -5.36
CA ARG A 762 9.29 22.04 -5.03
C ARG A 762 9.46 22.91 -6.27
N LEU A 763 8.53 23.83 -6.51
CA LEU A 763 8.58 24.73 -7.66
C LEU A 763 9.87 25.59 -7.65
N ALA A 764 10.33 25.99 -6.46
CA ALA A 764 11.56 26.76 -6.27
C ALA A 764 12.84 26.01 -6.69
N ASP A 765 12.86 24.68 -6.59
CA ASP A 765 14.01 23.84 -6.94
C ASP A 765 13.95 23.35 -8.41
N SER A 766 12.84 23.62 -9.10
CA SER A 766 12.61 23.15 -10.46
C SER A 766 13.41 23.92 -11.51
N GLN A 767 13.88 23.21 -12.54
CA GLN A 767 14.57 23.82 -13.69
C GLN A 767 13.56 24.06 -14.83
N GLU A 768 13.66 25.20 -15.52
CA GLU A 768 12.80 25.57 -16.65
C GLU A 768 13.64 25.81 -17.93
N SER A 769 13.10 25.46 -19.10
CA SER A 769 13.76 25.68 -20.39
C SER A 769 13.15 26.85 -21.16
N THR A 770 13.98 27.75 -21.68
CA THR A 770 13.58 28.79 -22.63
C THR A 770 12.99 28.21 -23.92
N ASN A 771 13.45 27.04 -24.34
CA ASN A 771 13.03 26.37 -25.58
C ASN A 771 11.74 25.56 -25.37
N PHE A 772 11.42 25.20 -24.12
CA PHE A 772 10.24 24.43 -23.73
C PHE A 772 9.55 25.07 -22.51
N PRO A 773 8.96 26.28 -22.67
CA PRO A 773 8.37 27.02 -21.55
C PRO A 773 7.22 26.25 -20.89
N GLY A 774 6.99 26.50 -19.59
CA GLY A 774 5.96 25.83 -18.80
C GLY A 774 6.26 24.36 -18.46
N HIS A 775 7.48 23.87 -18.75
CA HIS A 775 7.94 22.54 -18.39
C HIS A 775 9.01 22.63 -17.29
N HIS A 776 8.75 21.94 -16.18
CA HIS A 776 9.55 21.95 -14.96
C HIS A 776 10.29 20.62 -14.80
N TRP A 777 11.61 20.65 -14.62
CA TRP A 777 12.46 19.46 -14.67
C TRP A 777 13.19 19.23 -13.35
N CYS A 778 13.20 17.97 -12.89
CA CYS A 778 14.01 17.56 -11.76
C CYS A 778 15.49 17.41 -12.16
N GLY A 779 16.39 17.46 -11.17
CA GLY A 779 17.84 17.38 -11.40
C GLY A 779 18.34 16.13 -12.15
N ALA A 780 17.57 15.04 -12.20
CA ALA A 780 17.89 13.84 -12.97
C ALA A 780 17.43 13.89 -14.44
N CYS A 781 16.39 14.68 -14.76
CA CYS A 781 15.88 14.83 -16.13
C CYS A 781 16.46 16.06 -16.84
N TRP A 782 16.79 17.12 -16.11
CA TRP A 782 17.31 18.36 -16.68
C TRP A 782 18.60 18.17 -17.51
N PRO A 783 19.65 17.43 -17.04
CA PRO A 783 20.84 17.17 -17.85
C PRO A 783 20.56 16.32 -19.09
N GLN A 784 19.56 15.42 -19.04
CA GLN A 784 19.16 14.61 -20.20
C GLN A 784 18.47 15.46 -21.27
N LEU A 785 17.66 16.45 -20.87
CA LEU A 785 17.08 17.43 -21.80
C LEU A 785 18.18 18.25 -22.50
N GLN A 786 19.12 18.79 -21.73
CA GLN A 786 20.22 19.60 -22.25
C GLN A 786 21.11 18.79 -23.22
N SER A 787 21.62 17.63 -22.79
CA SER A 787 22.56 16.80 -23.57
C SER A 787 21.96 16.13 -24.83
N SER A 788 20.63 16.06 -24.94
CA SER A 788 19.93 15.50 -26.11
C SER A 788 19.41 16.54 -27.10
N THR A 789 19.56 17.84 -26.80
CA THR A 789 19.15 18.93 -27.69
C THR A 789 20.17 19.09 -28.82
N THR A 790 19.70 18.97 -30.06
CA THR A 790 20.54 18.99 -31.28
C THR A 790 19.86 19.76 -32.40
N ARG A 791 20.61 20.26 -33.38
CA ARG A 791 20.05 20.89 -34.59
C ARG A 791 19.82 19.87 -35.69
N TRP A 792 18.61 19.83 -36.24
CA TRP A 792 18.23 18.97 -37.36
C TRP A 792 17.78 19.83 -38.54
N ILE A 793 18.00 19.33 -39.76
CA ILE A 793 17.46 19.90 -40.99
C ILE A 793 16.04 19.35 -41.20
N CYS A 794 15.11 20.23 -41.56
CA CYS A 794 13.71 19.90 -41.83
C CYS A 794 13.55 18.98 -43.05
N SER A 795 12.93 17.80 -42.86
CA SER A 795 12.61 16.84 -43.95
C SER A 795 11.37 17.22 -44.78
N ALA A 796 11.14 18.52 -45.00
CA ALA A 796 10.09 19.02 -45.88
C ALA A 796 10.69 19.41 -47.24
N PRO A 797 9.97 19.21 -48.36
CA PRO A 797 10.45 19.66 -49.67
C PRO A 797 10.42 21.19 -49.74
N GLY A 798 11.60 21.81 -49.74
CA GLY A 798 11.78 23.26 -49.69
C GLY A 798 13.26 23.61 -49.50
N PRO A 799 13.60 24.87 -49.14
CA PRO A 799 14.91 25.21 -48.61
C PRO A 799 15.17 24.53 -47.26
N ASP A 800 16.44 24.30 -46.94
CA ASP A 800 16.86 23.64 -45.69
C ASP A 800 16.62 24.54 -44.47
N HIS A 801 15.58 24.24 -43.69
CA HIS A 801 15.30 24.92 -42.42
C HIS A 801 15.92 24.11 -41.26
N GLU A 802 16.94 24.68 -40.60
CA GLU A 802 17.45 24.14 -39.32
C GLU A 802 16.47 24.44 -38.18
N PHE A 803 16.29 23.47 -37.27
CA PHE A 803 15.56 23.66 -36.02
C PHE A 803 16.20 22.86 -34.87
N GLU A 804 16.07 23.36 -33.64
CA GLU A 804 16.54 22.65 -32.45
C GLU A 804 15.50 21.65 -31.96
N VAL A 805 15.95 20.44 -31.64
CA VAL A 805 15.09 19.32 -31.26
C VAL A 805 15.80 18.44 -30.21
N SER A 806 15.09 18.07 -29.15
CA SER A 806 15.56 17.14 -28.13
C SER A 806 14.81 15.82 -28.25
N LYS A 807 15.51 14.71 -28.52
CA LYS A 807 14.88 13.38 -28.55
C LYS A 807 14.23 13.04 -27.20
N PHE A 808 14.92 13.37 -26.11
CA PHE A 808 14.44 13.17 -24.74
C PHE A 808 13.17 13.98 -24.46
N PHE A 809 13.08 15.24 -24.93
CA PHE A 809 11.86 16.04 -24.77
C PHE A 809 10.64 15.31 -25.34
N TYR A 810 10.66 14.96 -26.63
CA TYR A 810 9.51 14.36 -27.28
C TYR A 810 9.17 12.97 -26.68
N GLU A 811 10.18 12.11 -26.44
CA GLU A 811 9.94 10.82 -25.77
C GLU A 811 9.34 11.00 -24.36
N SER A 812 9.82 11.99 -23.60
CA SER A 812 9.30 12.31 -22.26
C SER A 812 7.85 12.83 -22.26
N GLN A 813 7.36 13.31 -23.40
CA GLN A 813 5.96 13.69 -23.61
C GLN A 813 5.12 12.58 -24.25
N GLY A 814 5.71 11.41 -24.53
CA GLY A 814 5.08 10.27 -25.20
C GLY A 814 4.99 10.40 -26.73
N GLN A 815 5.82 11.25 -27.34
CA GLN A 815 5.76 11.61 -28.76
C GLN A 815 7.02 11.16 -29.51
N LEU A 816 6.84 10.78 -30.79
CA LEU A 816 7.95 10.59 -31.71
C LEU A 816 8.62 11.93 -32.02
N THR A 817 9.96 11.94 -32.09
CA THR A 817 10.72 13.16 -32.43
C THR A 817 10.34 13.67 -33.83
N PRO A 818 9.90 14.94 -33.99
CA PRO A 818 9.45 15.45 -35.27
C PRO A 818 10.61 15.56 -36.27
N ARG A 819 10.34 15.26 -37.54
CA ARG A 819 11.30 15.40 -38.64
C ARG A 819 11.12 16.69 -39.45
N ARG A 820 10.17 17.56 -39.08
CA ARG A 820 9.89 18.84 -39.74
C ARG A 820 9.89 19.96 -38.72
N CYS A 821 10.30 21.16 -39.12
CA CYS A 821 10.18 22.37 -38.29
C CYS A 821 8.70 22.79 -38.16
N ALA A 822 8.39 23.68 -37.21
CA ALA A 822 7.03 24.14 -36.93
C ALA A 822 6.33 24.72 -38.17
N GLU A 823 7.02 25.56 -38.95
CA GLU A 823 6.51 26.20 -40.18
C GLU A 823 6.04 25.18 -41.24
N HIS A 824 6.72 24.03 -41.32
CA HIS A 824 6.37 22.92 -42.21
C HIS A 824 5.42 21.90 -41.57
N THR A 825 4.97 22.15 -40.34
CA THR A 825 3.97 21.38 -39.60
C THR A 825 2.63 22.12 -39.54
N GLU A 826 2.62 23.46 -39.48
CA GLU A 826 1.42 24.30 -39.33
C GLU A 826 0.53 24.46 -40.59
N ARG A 827 0.79 23.74 -41.68
CA ARG A 827 -0.10 23.76 -42.87
C ARG A 827 -1.37 22.92 -42.73
N ASP A 828 -1.55 22.20 -41.62
CA ASP A 828 -2.82 21.54 -41.29
C ASP A 828 -3.73 22.46 -40.45
N ARG A 829 -4.70 23.10 -41.11
CA ARG A 829 -5.65 24.04 -40.49
C ARG A 829 -6.72 23.39 -39.58
N SER A 830 -6.60 22.10 -39.27
CA SER A 830 -7.47 21.42 -38.29
C SER A 830 -6.99 21.55 -36.83
N VAL A 831 -5.71 21.87 -36.60
CA VAL A 831 -5.09 21.81 -35.27
C VAL A 831 -5.31 23.09 -34.46
N SER A 832 -6.50 23.21 -33.85
CA SER A 832 -6.79 24.28 -32.87
C SER A 832 -6.05 24.07 -31.54
N SER A 833 -4.77 24.49 -31.50
CA SER A 833 -4.05 25.05 -30.34
C SER A 833 -4.11 24.38 -28.96
N ALA A 834 -4.60 23.14 -28.83
CA ALA A 834 -4.80 22.46 -27.54
C ALA A 834 -3.51 22.31 -26.70
N ALA A 835 -2.35 22.24 -27.36
CA ALA A 835 -1.03 22.21 -26.71
C ALA A 835 -0.54 23.58 -26.18
N ALA A 836 -1.20 24.68 -26.53
CA ALA A 836 -0.79 26.06 -26.17
C ALA A 836 -1.62 26.69 -25.02
N VAL A 837 -2.71 26.05 -24.58
CA VAL A 837 -3.62 26.61 -23.56
C VAL A 837 -3.03 26.58 -22.13
N GLY A 838 -1.88 25.92 -21.91
CA GLY A 838 -1.12 26.03 -20.66
C GLY A 838 -0.47 27.40 -20.43
N GLY A 839 -0.25 28.20 -21.49
CA GLY A 839 0.64 29.36 -21.46
C GLY A 839 0.07 30.68 -20.90
N SER A 840 -1.26 30.84 -20.78
CA SER A 840 -1.88 32.18 -20.61
C SER A 840 -2.54 32.47 -19.26
N VAL A 841 -2.57 31.52 -18.32
CA VAL A 841 -3.19 31.71 -16.99
C VAL A 841 -2.20 32.27 -15.96
N TRP A 842 -0.91 31.95 -16.08
CA TRP A 842 0.11 32.23 -15.07
C TRP A 842 0.39 33.72 -14.80
N GLY A 843 0.02 34.62 -15.72
CA GLY A 843 0.04 36.06 -15.47
C GLY A 843 -0.85 36.51 -14.30
N ARG A 844 -1.84 35.68 -13.89
CA ARG A 844 -2.76 36.00 -12.78
C ARG A 844 -2.33 35.48 -11.41
N LEU A 845 -1.43 34.48 -11.33
CA LEU A 845 -0.92 33.96 -10.06
C LEU A 845 0.14 34.88 -9.41
N LYS A 846 0.79 35.76 -10.18
CA LYS A 846 1.57 36.89 -9.64
C LYS A 846 0.72 38.10 -9.21
N ALA A 847 -0.61 38.05 -9.37
CA ALA A 847 -1.53 39.17 -9.14
C ALA A 847 -2.69 38.85 -8.17
N GLY A 848 -2.71 37.67 -7.57
CA GLY A 848 -3.65 37.32 -6.50
C GLY A 848 -3.01 37.47 -5.12
N GLY A 849 -3.53 38.37 -4.28
CA GLY A 849 -3.11 38.48 -2.88
C GLY A 849 -3.33 37.15 -2.12
N PRO A 850 -2.53 36.86 -1.06
CA PRO A 850 -2.47 35.54 -0.45
C PRO A 850 -3.81 35.11 0.13
N LYS A 851 -4.45 34.11 -0.51
CA LYS A 851 -5.52 33.32 0.11
C LYS A 851 -4.89 32.57 1.29
N ARG A 852 -5.14 33.05 2.52
CA ARG A 852 -4.58 32.51 3.77
C ARG A 852 -5.07 31.09 4.12
N SER A 853 -6.01 30.54 3.36
CA SER A 853 -6.52 29.18 3.53
C SER A 853 -7.20 28.67 2.27
N ILE A 854 -7.09 27.36 2.00
CA ILE A 854 -7.92 26.61 1.06
C ILE A 854 -9.14 26.06 1.82
N SER A 855 -10.32 26.10 1.21
CA SER A 855 -11.53 25.49 1.79
C SER A 855 -11.51 23.99 1.52
N GLY A 856 -11.59 23.18 2.57
CA GLY A 856 -11.84 21.74 2.45
C GLY A 856 -13.21 21.44 1.84
N ARG A 857 -14.22 22.31 2.07
CA ARG A 857 -15.57 22.21 1.50
C ARG A 857 -15.67 22.61 0.01
N ALA A 858 -14.55 22.81 -0.71
CA ALA A 858 -14.56 23.16 -2.13
C ALA A 858 -14.75 21.94 -3.05
N TRP A 859 -15.78 21.14 -2.73
CA TRP A 859 -16.35 20.07 -3.54
C TRP A 859 -17.65 20.57 -4.16
#